data_AF-A0A2A9G5U6-F1
#
_entry.id   AF-A0A2A9G5U6-F1
#
_cell.length_a   1.000
_cell.length_b   1.000
_cell.length_c   1.000
_cell.angle_alpha   90.00
_cell.angle_beta   90.00
_cell.angle_gamma   90.00
#
_symmetry.space_group_name_H-M   'P 1'
#
loop_
_entity.id
_entity.type
_entity.pdbx_description
1 polymer ?
#
loop_
_entity_poly.entity_id
_entity_poly.type
_entity_poly.pdbx_seq_one_letter_code
_entity_poly.pdbx_strand_id
1 'polypeptide(L)'
;MDAIRKVYQYAEPNLTLVGWMGFLGFPFYYVVWEFIFPQAYENLPLRLFCSLLFFGIIVRNRLSARWRQYIHLYYQVAITACLPFFFFYMLLMNDWSNVWVMSFMSAIFLHILLVHVTRVMFAQTFVGVGLATFFAWVSKGFYLDLTMDWTHVPIFFFIYVFGNLFYFRNQVEHEAKVSLAKSFGAGIAHEMRNPLSGLCTSIDVIQSILPNKKALEKEPYQMSWEDVTLLREVSEDAMKIIQSGNETIDLLLTSIDENRVSRSTFKKHSAQAVVEKAIESFSYKRATDRSSISLDARNEFDFFGSDTLLKYVMYNLFKNAFHHRTSEEFHIHVSMNGNKRSNQIVVTDNGAGIEPAVLRSIFHDFYTTGKSGSYGLGLPFCKKVMRSFGGNIECQSQQGEWSQFTLTFPSIHSEVVTEIKNELTKFKTILTVTNQNVIVSKMTDTSRFMGFELTILDLNQMLKKKEYEFEFDLIFIDLESLDARANHLDRIESLLSFTEARIVYLFQQHPVQRARKAAYEPIWMETQAWLLNTKLAIDRLLYNSNYVSTPTLLVPLDASNKRTIMVVDDNESLRKFTALLLEKQGFEVVQREDGQQALDTLEQENIDLILMDIEMPIMDGVEASKRIRSSGKHYASIPIIAHTGDSSQVTLDKIGTSGMSDFIVKPADKNRLFDKIANWI
;
A
#
# COMPACT_ATOMS: atom_id res chain seq x y z
N MET A 1 -1.82 -10.31 40.45
CA MET A 1 -3.18 -10.15 39.90
C MET A 1 -3.19 -9.90 38.40
N ASP A 2 -2.20 -9.19 37.83
CA ASP A 2 -2.17 -8.88 36.39
C ASP A 2 -2.16 -10.11 35.47
N ALA A 3 -1.44 -11.18 35.84
CA ALA A 3 -1.43 -12.42 35.06
C ALA A 3 -2.82 -13.07 34.96
N ILE A 4 -3.59 -13.06 36.05
CA ILE A 4 -4.94 -13.64 36.10
C ILE A 4 -5.92 -12.83 35.24
N ARG A 5 -5.78 -11.50 35.28
CA ARG A 5 -6.59 -10.58 34.48
C ARG A 5 -6.30 -10.75 32.99
N LYS A 6 -5.02 -10.89 32.61
CA LYS A 6 -4.61 -11.19 31.23
C LYS A 6 -5.22 -12.48 30.72
N VAL A 7 -5.16 -13.57 31.51
CA VAL A 7 -5.76 -14.88 31.16
C VAL A 7 -7.23 -14.74 30.79
N TYR A 8 -8.01 -14.00 31.59
CA TYR A 8 -9.43 -13.77 31.31
C TYR A 8 -9.65 -12.94 30.03
N GLN A 9 -8.92 -11.84 29.84
CA GLN A 9 -9.06 -10.97 28.66
C GLN A 9 -8.79 -11.70 27.35
N TYR A 10 -7.82 -12.60 27.35
CA TYR A 10 -7.49 -13.39 26.17
C TYR A 10 -8.56 -14.45 25.85
N ALA A 11 -9.13 -15.07 26.88
CA ALA A 11 -10.20 -16.05 26.71
C ALA A 11 -11.54 -15.39 26.28
N GLU A 12 -11.74 -14.11 26.59
CA GLU A 12 -13.01 -13.37 26.46
C GLU A 12 -13.77 -13.55 25.14
N PRO A 13 -13.11 -13.51 23.96
CA PRO A 13 -13.79 -13.70 22.67
C PRO A 13 -14.44 -15.09 22.56
N ASN A 14 -13.80 -16.12 23.13
CA ASN A 14 -14.22 -17.51 23.04
C ASN A 14 -15.00 -18.00 24.26
N LEU A 15 -15.05 -17.21 25.35
CA LEU A 15 -15.70 -17.59 26.63
C LEU A 15 -17.17 -17.99 26.48
N THR A 16 -17.90 -17.37 25.54
CA THR A 16 -19.32 -17.71 25.33
C THR A 16 -19.47 -19.13 24.78
N LEU A 17 -18.63 -19.51 23.80
CA LEU A 17 -18.64 -20.85 23.22
C LEU A 17 -18.21 -21.90 24.24
N VAL A 18 -17.14 -21.63 24.98
CA VAL A 18 -16.64 -22.50 26.06
C VAL A 18 -17.69 -22.66 27.16
N GLY A 19 -18.39 -21.57 27.51
CA GLY A 19 -19.50 -21.57 28.45
C GLY A 19 -20.64 -22.51 28.03
N TRP A 20 -21.11 -22.41 26.78
CA TRP A 20 -22.16 -23.29 26.27
C TRP A 20 -21.72 -24.75 26.18
N MET A 21 -20.49 -24.99 25.73
CA MET A 21 -19.91 -26.33 25.67
C MET A 21 -19.90 -26.99 27.05
N GLY A 22 -19.48 -26.28 28.09
CA GLY A 22 -19.52 -26.79 29.46
C GLY A 22 -20.95 -26.96 29.98
N PHE A 23 -21.77 -25.93 29.89
CA PHE A 23 -23.14 -25.94 30.42
C PHE A 23 -23.98 -27.11 29.89
N LEU A 24 -23.94 -27.35 28.58
CA LEU A 24 -24.67 -28.46 27.94
C LEU A 24 -23.91 -29.78 28.00
N GLY A 25 -22.58 -29.74 27.94
CA GLY A 25 -21.74 -30.94 27.87
C GLY A 25 -21.82 -31.78 29.14
N PHE A 26 -21.68 -31.19 30.32
CA PHE A 26 -21.65 -31.98 31.57
C PHE A 26 -22.91 -32.82 31.81
N PRO A 27 -24.14 -32.28 31.68
CA PRO A 27 -25.37 -33.07 31.81
C PRO A 27 -25.57 -34.06 30.67
N PHE A 28 -25.24 -33.67 29.42
CA PHE A 28 -25.37 -34.55 28.27
C PHE A 28 -24.49 -35.80 28.40
N TYR A 29 -23.23 -35.62 28.78
CA TYR A 29 -22.31 -36.74 28.97
C TYR A 29 -22.66 -37.61 30.18
N TYR A 30 -23.40 -37.11 31.17
CA TYR A 30 -23.94 -38.00 32.21
C TYR A 30 -24.87 -39.05 31.59
N VAL A 31 -25.78 -38.63 30.70
CA VAL A 31 -26.70 -39.56 30.04
C VAL A 31 -25.94 -40.60 29.21
N VAL A 32 -24.89 -40.17 28.51
CA VAL A 32 -24.04 -41.07 27.72
C VAL A 32 -23.35 -42.11 28.60
N TRP A 33 -22.71 -41.69 29.69
CA TRP A 33 -21.90 -42.58 30.53
C TRP A 33 -22.69 -43.37 31.57
N GLU A 34 -23.93 -42.98 31.88
CA GLU A 34 -24.82 -43.74 32.77
C GLU A 34 -25.66 -44.76 31.97
N PHE A 35 -26.24 -44.35 30.83
CA PHE A 35 -27.27 -45.15 30.14
C PHE A 35 -26.80 -45.80 28.84
N ILE A 36 -25.86 -45.20 28.11
CA ILE A 36 -25.42 -45.70 26.79
C ILE A 36 -24.13 -46.53 26.91
N PHE A 37 -23.14 -46.01 27.63
CA PHE A 37 -21.84 -46.65 27.86
C PHE A 37 -21.47 -46.62 29.37
N PRO A 38 -22.12 -47.47 30.19
CA PRO A 38 -22.02 -47.45 31.65
C PRO A 38 -20.56 -47.44 32.15
N GLN A 39 -20.22 -46.45 32.96
CA GLN A 39 -18.95 -46.39 33.69
C GLN A 39 -19.13 -46.85 35.15
N ALA A 40 -18.04 -47.29 35.79
CA ALA A 40 -18.11 -47.86 37.15
C ALA A 40 -18.53 -46.84 38.22
N TYR A 41 -18.21 -45.56 38.01
CA TYR A 41 -18.57 -44.47 38.89
C TYR A 41 -19.01 -43.24 38.08
N GLU A 42 -20.20 -42.74 38.39
CA GLU A 42 -20.75 -41.50 37.86
C GLU A 42 -21.40 -40.65 38.97
N ASN A 43 -21.30 -39.32 38.83
CA ASN A 43 -21.78 -38.38 39.84
C ASN A 43 -22.53 -37.20 39.21
N LEU A 44 -23.87 -37.33 39.16
CA LEU A 44 -24.75 -36.29 38.62
C LEU A 44 -24.66 -34.95 39.37
N PRO A 45 -24.70 -34.90 40.72
CA PRO A 45 -24.53 -33.64 41.46
C PRO A 45 -23.27 -32.87 41.09
N LEU A 46 -22.13 -33.58 40.96
CA LEU A 46 -20.86 -32.97 40.59
C LEU A 46 -20.89 -32.39 39.16
N ARG A 47 -21.49 -33.10 38.21
CA ARG A 47 -21.66 -32.62 36.83
C ARG A 47 -22.58 -31.41 36.74
N LEU A 48 -23.69 -31.39 37.50
CA LEU A 48 -24.59 -30.25 37.57
C LEU A 48 -23.91 -29.02 38.21
N PHE A 49 -23.05 -29.24 39.22
CA PHE A 49 -22.23 -28.17 39.79
C PHE A 49 -21.27 -27.56 38.75
N CYS A 50 -20.56 -28.39 37.97
CA CYS A 50 -19.71 -27.91 36.87
C CYS A 50 -20.51 -27.17 35.79
N SER A 51 -21.68 -27.69 35.41
CA SER A 51 -22.59 -27.03 34.47
C SER A 51 -23.00 -25.63 34.96
N LEU A 52 -23.35 -25.50 36.24
CA LEU A 52 -23.71 -24.22 36.85
C LEU A 52 -22.53 -23.23 36.88
N LEU A 53 -21.30 -23.71 37.10
CA LEU A 53 -20.11 -22.87 37.01
C LEU A 53 -19.94 -22.26 35.60
N PHE A 54 -20.15 -23.05 34.55
CA PHE A 54 -20.12 -22.55 33.17
C PHE A 54 -21.30 -21.66 32.83
N PHE A 55 -22.49 -21.90 33.40
CA PHE A 55 -23.62 -20.97 33.27
C PHE A 55 -23.28 -19.57 33.80
N GLY A 56 -22.54 -19.48 34.91
CA GLY A 56 -22.02 -18.21 35.41
C GLY A 56 -21.10 -17.48 34.42
N ILE A 57 -20.35 -18.21 33.58
CA ILE A 57 -19.53 -17.64 32.50
C ILE A 57 -20.41 -17.12 31.34
N ILE A 58 -21.53 -17.78 31.03
CA ILE A 58 -22.47 -17.34 30.00
C ILE A 58 -23.13 -16.02 30.41
N VAL A 59 -23.61 -15.93 31.66
CA VAL A 59 -24.35 -14.76 32.17
C VAL A 59 -23.44 -13.59 32.53
N ARG A 60 -22.11 -13.71 32.35
CA ARG A 60 -21.10 -12.71 32.74
C ARG A 60 -21.41 -11.27 32.30
N ASN A 61 -22.00 -11.09 31.12
CA ASN A 61 -22.30 -9.77 30.56
C ASN A 61 -23.50 -9.08 31.23
N ARG A 62 -24.36 -9.84 31.92
CA ARG A 62 -25.57 -9.36 32.62
C ARG A 62 -25.36 -9.12 34.12
N LEU A 63 -24.16 -9.36 34.65
CA LEU A 63 -23.82 -9.16 36.06
C LEU A 63 -23.63 -7.67 36.40
N SER A 64 -24.00 -7.27 37.62
CA SER A 64 -23.87 -5.89 38.09
C SER A 64 -22.40 -5.45 38.24
N ALA A 65 -22.17 -4.13 38.21
CA ALA A 65 -20.82 -3.54 38.16
C ALA A 65 -19.88 -3.95 39.30
N ARG A 66 -20.41 -4.34 40.48
CA ARG A 66 -19.62 -4.86 41.61
C ARG A 66 -19.09 -6.28 41.36
N TRP A 67 -19.88 -7.15 40.75
CA TRP A 67 -19.50 -8.54 40.46
C TRP A 67 -18.60 -8.67 39.24
N ARG A 68 -18.73 -7.75 38.26
CA ARG A 68 -17.87 -7.69 37.08
C ARG A 68 -16.38 -7.53 37.44
N GLN A 69 -16.06 -6.96 38.60
CA GLN A 69 -14.69 -6.81 39.09
C GLN A 69 -14.03 -8.15 39.39
N TYR A 70 -14.79 -9.13 39.88
CA TYR A 70 -14.28 -10.44 40.34
C TYR A 70 -14.41 -11.56 39.30
N ILE A 71 -14.94 -11.26 38.11
CA ILE A 71 -15.19 -12.26 37.07
C ILE A 71 -13.92 -13.00 36.64
N HIS A 72 -12.78 -12.30 36.66
CA HIS A 72 -11.48 -12.88 36.32
C HIS A 72 -11.04 -13.95 37.32
N LEU A 73 -11.34 -13.77 38.62
CA LEU A 73 -11.08 -14.77 39.66
C LEU A 73 -12.07 -15.93 39.58
N TYR A 74 -13.35 -15.63 39.37
CA TYR A 74 -14.38 -16.64 39.14
C TYR A 74 -14.02 -17.57 37.99
N TYR A 75 -13.54 -17.01 36.87
CA TYR A 75 -13.08 -17.78 35.73
C TYR A 75 -11.95 -18.76 36.09
N GLN A 76 -10.95 -18.33 36.87
CA GLN A 76 -9.87 -19.23 37.28
C GLN A 76 -10.39 -20.39 38.13
N VAL A 77 -11.31 -20.11 39.05
CA VAL A 77 -11.91 -21.14 39.90
C VAL A 77 -12.73 -22.11 39.06
N ALA A 78 -13.58 -21.60 38.16
CA ALA A 78 -14.43 -22.41 37.30
C ALA A 78 -13.61 -23.34 36.39
N ILE A 79 -12.56 -22.82 35.73
CA ILE A 79 -11.68 -23.62 34.87
C ILE A 79 -10.92 -24.67 35.69
N THR A 80 -10.40 -24.32 36.86
CA THR A 80 -9.69 -25.28 37.74
C THR A 80 -10.61 -26.40 38.21
N ALA A 81 -11.82 -26.06 38.63
CA ALA A 81 -12.80 -27.03 39.11
C ALA A 81 -13.28 -27.96 37.98
N CYS A 82 -13.54 -27.41 36.79
CA CYS A 82 -14.17 -28.19 35.72
C CYS A 82 -13.19 -28.95 34.82
N LEU A 83 -11.93 -28.52 34.71
CA LEU A 83 -10.94 -29.17 33.85
C LEU A 83 -9.98 -30.06 34.68
N PRO A 84 -8.94 -29.56 35.35
CA PRO A 84 -8.00 -30.43 36.04
C PRO A 84 -8.61 -31.17 37.23
N PHE A 85 -9.54 -30.58 37.99
CA PHE A 85 -10.17 -31.25 39.14
C PHE A 85 -11.16 -32.35 38.72
N PHE A 86 -12.22 -31.99 37.99
CA PHE A 86 -13.29 -32.93 37.64
C PHE A 86 -12.77 -34.16 36.88
N PHE A 87 -12.01 -33.95 35.80
CA PHE A 87 -11.57 -35.05 34.95
C PHE A 87 -10.55 -35.95 35.66
N PHE A 88 -9.68 -35.40 36.51
CA PHE A 88 -8.75 -36.20 37.30
C PHE A 88 -9.47 -36.96 38.44
N TYR A 89 -10.45 -36.34 39.09
CA TYR A 89 -11.28 -37.01 40.09
C TYR A 89 -12.03 -38.20 39.48
N MET A 90 -12.66 -38.01 38.32
CA MET A 90 -13.35 -39.09 37.63
C MET A 90 -12.42 -40.19 37.13
N LEU A 91 -11.18 -39.86 36.73
CA LEU A 91 -10.13 -40.82 36.41
C LEU A 91 -9.77 -41.71 37.61
N LEU A 92 -9.62 -41.12 38.81
CA LEU A 92 -9.33 -41.84 40.05
C LEU A 92 -10.49 -42.73 40.52
N MET A 93 -11.72 -42.26 40.37
CA MET A 93 -12.91 -43.01 40.81
C MET A 93 -13.30 -44.14 39.85
N ASN A 94 -12.88 -44.08 38.60
CA ASN A 94 -13.07 -45.13 37.58
C ASN A 94 -11.79 -45.95 37.33
N ASP A 95 -10.92 -46.05 38.34
CA ASP A 95 -9.73 -46.89 38.38
C ASP A 95 -8.90 -46.86 37.09
N TRP A 96 -8.62 -45.65 36.58
CA TRP A 96 -7.79 -45.43 35.38
C TRP A 96 -8.34 -46.01 34.06
N SER A 97 -9.66 -46.12 33.91
CA SER A 97 -10.27 -46.55 32.65
C SER A 97 -9.81 -45.74 31.42
N ASN A 98 -9.66 -46.42 30.28
CA ASN A 98 -9.21 -45.81 29.01
C ASN A 98 -10.06 -44.60 28.59
N VAL A 99 -11.37 -44.65 28.81
CA VAL A 99 -12.31 -43.55 28.49
C VAL A 99 -11.95 -42.30 29.29
N TRP A 100 -11.68 -42.44 30.58
CA TRP A 100 -11.32 -41.31 31.45
C TRP A 100 -9.89 -40.83 31.24
N VAL A 101 -8.96 -41.71 30.84
CA VAL A 101 -7.61 -41.30 30.39
C VAL A 101 -7.72 -40.39 29.15
N MET A 102 -8.47 -40.81 28.12
CA MET A 102 -8.68 -39.99 26.92
C MET A 102 -9.43 -38.69 27.22
N SER A 103 -10.41 -38.74 28.13
CA SER A 103 -11.17 -37.56 28.55
C SER A 103 -10.28 -36.56 29.32
N PHE A 104 -9.39 -37.04 30.17
CA PHE A 104 -8.42 -36.21 30.88
C PHE A 104 -7.37 -35.62 29.93
N MET A 105 -6.85 -36.39 28.96
CA MET A 105 -5.99 -35.84 27.90
C MET A 105 -6.68 -34.70 27.13
N SER A 106 -7.93 -34.90 26.75
CA SER A 106 -8.73 -33.88 26.05
C SER A 106 -8.91 -32.63 26.93
N ALA A 107 -9.14 -32.81 28.23
CA ALA A 107 -9.23 -31.72 29.18
C ALA A 107 -7.90 -30.96 29.33
N ILE A 108 -6.75 -31.64 29.31
CA ILE A 108 -5.43 -31.01 29.32
C ILE A 108 -5.26 -30.12 28.07
N PHE A 109 -5.59 -30.63 26.88
CA PHE A 109 -5.51 -29.83 25.66
C PHE A 109 -6.38 -28.58 25.73
N LEU A 110 -7.63 -28.74 26.16
CA LEU A 110 -8.54 -27.61 26.33
C LEU A 110 -8.04 -26.62 27.39
N HIS A 111 -7.44 -27.10 28.48
CA HIS A 111 -6.86 -26.26 29.53
C HIS A 111 -5.69 -25.43 29.02
N ILE A 112 -4.79 -26.04 28.23
CA ILE A 112 -3.67 -25.34 27.58
C ILE A 112 -4.18 -24.24 26.64
N LEU A 113 -5.24 -24.52 25.86
CA LEU A 113 -5.85 -23.53 24.95
C LEU A 113 -6.52 -22.36 25.69
N LEU A 114 -7.09 -22.61 26.86
CA LEU A 114 -7.84 -21.61 27.63
C LEU A 114 -6.99 -20.78 28.59
N VAL A 115 -5.81 -21.28 28.98
CA VAL A 115 -4.95 -20.67 29.99
C VAL A 115 -3.55 -20.47 29.43
N HIS A 116 -3.36 -19.31 28.83
CA HIS A 116 -2.12 -18.98 28.12
C HIS A 116 -0.90 -18.71 29.00
N VAL A 117 -1.10 -18.38 30.28
CA VAL A 117 0.02 -18.07 31.17
C VAL A 117 0.52 -19.36 31.81
N THR A 118 1.69 -19.84 31.39
CA THR A 118 2.30 -21.09 31.84
C THR A 118 2.31 -21.26 33.37
N ARG A 119 2.67 -20.20 34.11
CA ARG A 119 2.70 -20.23 35.59
C ARG A 119 1.30 -20.42 36.20
N VAL A 120 0.27 -19.80 35.63
CA VAL A 120 -1.12 -19.93 36.10
C VAL A 120 -1.66 -21.31 35.75
N MET A 121 -1.40 -21.79 34.53
CA MET A 121 -1.80 -23.11 34.07
C MET A 121 -1.25 -24.20 35.00
N PHE A 122 0.06 -24.21 35.28
CA PHE A 122 0.65 -25.18 36.22
C PHE A 122 0.05 -25.08 37.62
N ALA A 123 -0.12 -23.87 38.16
CA ALA A 123 -0.73 -23.69 39.47
C ALA A 123 -2.15 -24.28 39.53
N GLN A 124 -2.97 -24.06 38.50
CA GLN A 124 -4.32 -24.64 38.41
C GLN A 124 -4.29 -26.16 38.30
N THR A 125 -3.38 -26.72 37.51
CA THR A 125 -3.23 -28.17 37.39
C THR A 125 -2.86 -28.78 38.74
N PHE A 126 -1.85 -28.25 39.43
CA PHE A 126 -1.44 -28.76 40.74
C PHE A 126 -2.55 -28.64 41.79
N VAL A 127 -3.24 -27.50 41.84
CA VAL A 127 -4.37 -27.29 42.76
C VAL A 127 -5.53 -28.23 42.43
N GLY A 128 -5.91 -28.35 41.16
CA GLY A 128 -7.01 -29.19 40.71
C GLY A 128 -6.76 -30.68 40.98
N VAL A 129 -5.57 -31.18 40.60
CA VAL A 129 -5.15 -32.56 40.86
C VAL A 129 -5.03 -32.84 42.36
N GLY A 130 -4.45 -31.91 43.13
CA GLY A 130 -4.31 -32.05 44.58
C GLY A 130 -5.67 -32.12 45.28
N LEU A 131 -6.61 -31.24 44.92
CA LEU A 131 -7.98 -31.29 45.44
C LEU A 131 -8.69 -32.57 45.01
N ALA A 132 -8.56 -32.99 43.75
CA ALA A 132 -9.19 -34.21 43.25
C ALA A 132 -8.74 -35.46 44.02
N THR A 133 -7.43 -35.59 44.25
CA THR A 133 -6.86 -36.67 45.08
C THR A 133 -7.39 -36.62 46.51
N PHE A 134 -7.44 -35.43 47.12
CA PHE A 134 -7.97 -35.27 48.48
C PHE A 134 -9.45 -35.68 48.59
N PHE A 135 -10.30 -35.22 47.67
CA PHE A 135 -11.72 -35.56 47.67
C PHE A 135 -11.96 -37.04 47.31
N ALA A 136 -11.16 -37.63 46.43
CA ALA A 136 -11.22 -39.07 46.14
C ALA A 136 -10.85 -39.91 47.37
N TRP A 137 -9.80 -39.51 48.10
CA TRP A 137 -9.37 -40.16 49.34
C TRP A 137 -10.46 -40.12 50.42
N VAL A 138 -11.13 -38.97 50.59
CA VAL A 138 -12.26 -38.84 51.51
C VAL A 138 -13.45 -39.72 51.05
N SER A 139 -13.75 -39.72 49.76
CA SER A 139 -14.90 -40.45 49.20
C SER A 139 -14.75 -41.97 49.27
N LYS A 140 -13.54 -42.52 49.17
CA LYS A 140 -13.26 -43.96 49.32
C LYS A 140 -13.02 -44.38 50.79
N GLY A 141 -13.34 -43.51 51.77
CA GLY A 141 -13.28 -43.85 53.19
C GLY A 141 -11.87 -43.87 53.79
N PHE A 142 -11.01 -42.94 53.35
CA PHE A 142 -9.59 -42.82 53.74
C PHE A 142 -8.68 -43.97 53.27
N TYR A 143 -9.17 -44.82 52.37
CA TYR A 143 -8.39 -45.84 51.69
C TYR A 143 -8.42 -45.56 50.18
N LEU A 144 -7.27 -45.19 49.62
CA LEU A 144 -7.12 -44.93 48.18
C LEU A 144 -5.99 -45.82 47.66
N ASP A 145 -6.34 -46.97 47.10
CA ASP A 145 -5.40 -47.75 46.31
C ASP A 145 -5.12 -47.00 45.00
N LEU A 146 -3.99 -46.30 44.97
CA LEU A 146 -3.43 -45.71 43.75
C LEU A 146 -2.84 -46.84 42.90
N THR A 147 -3.69 -47.63 42.24
CA THR A 147 -3.27 -48.48 41.12
C THR A 147 -3.01 -47.59 39.91
N MET A 148 -1.97 -46.76 40.02
CA MET A 148 -1.58 -45.82 38.98
C MET A 148 -0.92 -46.60 37.85
N ASP A 149 -1.53 -46.59 36.67
CA ASP A 149 -0.85 -47.06 35.48
C ASP A 149 0.21 -46.01 35.09
N TRP A 150 1.46 -46.30 35.48
CA TRP A 150 2.61 -45.43 35.25
C TRP A 150 2.88 -45.17 33.76
N THR A 151 2.29 -45.95 32.84
CA THR A 151 2.48 -45.76 31.39
C THR A 151 1.85 -44.46 30.88
N HIS A 152 0.83 -43.92 31.53
CA HIS A 152 0.14 -42.70 31.09
C HIS A 152 0.82 -41.40 31.56
N VAL A 153 1.62 -41.46 32.63
CA VAL A 153 2.28 -40.27 33.20
C VAL A 153 3.23 -39.58 32.21
N PRO A 154 4.12 -40.31 31.49
CA PRO A 154 4.95 -39.70 30.46
C PRO A 154 4.13 -39.03 29.35
N ILE A 155 2.96 -39.57 29.01
CA ILE A 155 2.08 -39.02 27.97
C ILE A 155 1.50 -37.68 28.43
N PHE A 156 0.97 -37.60 29.66
CA PHE A 156 0.45 -36.34 30.20
C PHE A 156 1.56 -35.29 30.32
N PHE A 157 2.75 -35.71 30.78
CA PHE A 157 3.91 -34.83 30.85
C PHE A 157 4.32 -34.30 29.47
N PHE A 158 4.37 -35.17 28.46
CA PHE A 158 4.67 -34.80 27.08
C PHE A 158 3.68 -33.77 26.53
N ILE A 159 2.37 -33.98 26.75
CA ILE A 159 1.32 -33.05 26.29
C ILE A 159 1.48 -31.68 26.96
N TYR A 160 1.71 -31.64 28.27
CA TYR A 160 1.90 -30.37 28.97
C TYR A 160 3.14 -29.61 28.50
N VAL A 161 4.26 -30.31 28.28
CA VAL A 161 5.52 -29.69 27.84
C VAL A 161 5.41 -29.17 26.40
N PHE A 162 5.06 -30.04 25.44
CA PHE A 162 5.04 -29.67 24.03
C PHE A 162 3.85 -28.78 23.69
N GLY A 163 2.68 -29.00 24.29
CA GLY A 163 1.53 -28.11 24.14
C GLY A 163 1.84 -26.68 24.57
N ASN A 164 2.57 -26.51 25.68
CA ASN A 164 3.00 -25.18 26.12
C ASN A 164 4.06 -24.56 25.18
N LEU A 165 4.98 -25.37 24.64
CA LEU A 165 6.02 -24.91 23.73
C LEU A 165 5.45 -24.42 22.40
N PHE A 166 4.52 -25.16 21.79
CA PHE A 166 3.81 -24.73 20.59
C PHE A 166 2.99 -23.46 20.85
N TYR A 167 2.31 -23.41 22.00
CA TYR A 167 1.55 -22.23 22.40
C TYR A 167 2.45 -20.99 22.53
N PHE A 168 3.59 -21.12 23.22
CA PHE A 168 4.55 -20.04 23.39
C PHE A 168 5.06 -19.50 22.05
N ARG A 169 5.39 -20.39 21.10
CA ARG A 169 5.79 -20.01 19.75
C ARG A 169 4.71 -19.20 19.02
N ASN A 170 3.46 -19.67 19.04
CA ASN A 170 2.35 -18.96 18.40
C ASN A 170 2.08 -17.61 19.05
N GLN A 171 2.20 -17.52 20.39
CA GLN A 171 2.04 -16.26 21.10
C GLN A 171 3.11 -15.24 20.69
N VAL A 172 4.38 -15.66 20.63
CA VAL A 172 5.49 -14.79 20.18
C VAL A 172 5.24 -14.28 18.76
N GLU A 173 4.73 -15.12 17.86
CA GLU A 173 4.40 -14.72 16.49
C GLU A 173 3.25 -13.68 16.45
N HIS A 174 2.18 -13.91 17.20
CA HIS A 174 1.07 -12.95 17.29
C HIS A 174 1.48 -11.63 17.94
N GLU A 175 2.25 -11.67 19.03
CA GLU A 175 2.77 -10.46 19.67
C GLU A 175 3.70 -9.69 18.74
N ALA A 176 4.52 -10.38 17.95
CA ALA A 176 5.32 -9.75 16.90
C ALA A 176 4.42 -9.02 15.89
N LYS A 177 3.43 -9.69 15.28
CA LYS A 177 2.50 -9.07 14.32
C LYS A 177 1.76 -7.84 14.88
N VAL A 178 1.31 -7.93 16.13
CA VAL A 178 0.62 -6.81 16.80
C VAL A 178 1.59 -5.67 17.12
N SER A 179 2.81 -5.98 17.55
CA SER A 179 3.85 -4.99 17.81
C SER A 179 4.26 -4.27 16.53
N LEU A 180 4.39 -5.00 15.43
CA LEU A 180 4.60 -4.46 14.08
C LEU A 180 3.49 -3.44 13.74
N ALA A 181 2.23 -3.87 13.76
CA ALA A 181 1.10 -2.99 13.42
C ALA A 181 1.04 -1.73 14.31
N LYS A 182 1.33 -1.85 15.60
CA LYS A 182 1.36 -0.71 16.54
C LYS A 182 2.52 0.24 16.27
N SER A 183 3.73 -0.26 16.04
CA SER A 183 4.88 0.58 15.75
C SER A 183 4.71 1.31 14.40
N PHE A 184 4.11 0.65 13.40
CA PHE A 184 3.74 1.27 12.13
C PHE A 184 2.70 2.37 12.27
N GLY A 185 1.58 2.11 12.95
CA GLY A 185 0.54 3.11 13.15
C GLY A 185 1.07 4.35 13.89
N ALA A 186 1.93 4.14 14.89
CA ALA A 186 2.62 5.23 15.57
C ALA A 186 3.60 5.98 14.64
N GLY A 187 4.31 5.27 13.76
CA GLY A 187 5.26 5.82 12.79
C GLY A 187 4.63 6.69 11.73
N ILE A 188 3.58 6.19 11.07
CA ILE A 188 2.83 6.96 10.09
C ILE A 188 2.23 8.20 10.75
N ALA A 189 1.62 8.07 11.93
CA ALA A 189 1.04 9.21 12.62
C ALA A 189 2.07 10.29 12.97
N HIS A 190 3.26 9.91 13.42
CA HIS A 190 4.31 10.86 13.77
C HIS A 190 4.91 11.54 12.54
N GLU A 191 5.25 10.76 11.50
CA GLU A 191 5.81 11.29 10.25
C GLU A 191 4.76 12.11 9.47
N MET A 192 3.45 11.88 9.65
CA MET A 192 2.37 12.71 9.08
C MET A 192 2.05 13.97 9.87
N ARG A 193 2.22 13.95 11.19
CA ARG A 193 2.00 15.16 11.99
C ARG A 193 2.96 16.29 11.60
N ASN A 194 4.20 15.97 11.26
CA ASN A 194 5.22 16.96 10.88
C ASN A 194 4.84 17.81 9.65
N PRO A 195 4.55 17.22 8.46
CA PRO A 195 4.14 18.00 7.29
C PRO A 195 2.79 18.69 7.50
N LEU A 196 1.84 18.05 8.19
CA LEU A 196 0.55 18.68 8.49
C LEU A 196 0.70 19.92 9.39
N SER A 197 1.54 19.86 10.42
CA SER A 197 1.84 21.03 11.25
C SER A 197 2.52 22.14 10.46
N GLY A 198 3.46 21.81 9.57
CA GLY A 198 4.08 22.77 8.65
C GLY A 198 3.04 23.44 7.75
N LEU A 199 2.11 22.67 7.19
CA LEU A 199 1.02 23.19 6.36
C LEU A 199 0.07 24.11 7.14
N CYS A 200 -0.31 23.74 8.36
CA CYS A 200 -1.11 24.61 9.22
C CYS A 200 -0.39 25.95 9.43
N THR A 201 0.92 25.94 9.71
CA THR A 201 1.70 27.19 9.85
C THR A 201 1.72 28.01 8.56
N SER A 202 1.92 27.39 7.39
CA SER A 202 1.84 28.10 6.11
C SER A 202 0.46 28.73 5.88
N ILE A 203 -0.62 28.01 6.22
CA ILE A 203 -1.99 28.51 6.11
C ILE A 203 -2.22 29.66 7.11
N ASP A 204 -1.74 29.56 8.35
CA ASP A 204 -1.85 30.61 9.35
C ASP A 204 -1.15 31.90 8.90
N VAL A 205 0.03 31.79 8.28
CA VAL A 205 0.74 32.93 7.68
C VAL A 205 -0.07 33.55 6.54
N ILE A 206 -0.59 32.72 5.62
CA ILE A 206 -1.45 33.19 4.52
C ILE A 206 -2.70 33.92 5.06
N GLN A 207 -3.36 33.36 6.07
CA GLN A 207 -4.52 33.97 6.71
C GLN A 207 -4.20 35.26 7.46
N SER A 208 -2.98 35.41 7.98
CA SER A 208 -2.54 36.64 8.65
C SER A 208 -2.30 37.80 7.68
N ILE A 209 -1.93 37.50 6.43
CA ILE A 209 -1.70 38.48 5.36
C ILE A 209 -3.01 38.82 4.64
N LEU A 210 -3.89 37.83 4.47
CA LEU A 210 -5.16 38.02 3.78
C LEU A 210 -6.18 38.79 4.66
N PRO A 211 -6.86 39.81 4.12
CA PRO A 211 -7.86 40.56 4.87
C PRO A 211 -9.05 39.67 5.28
N ASN A 212 -9.51 39.82 6.52
CA ASN A 212 -10.62 39.05 7.05
C ASN A 212 -11.93 39.43 6.32
N LYS A 213 -12.71 38.42 5.88
CA LYS A 213 -13.92 38.58 5.06
C LYS A 213 -14.97 39.53 5.66
N LYS A 214 -14.96 39.74 6.98
CA LYS A 214 -15.86 40.66 7.70
C LYS A 214 -15.44 42.14 7.68
N ALA A 215 -14.23 42.46 7.21
CA ALA A 215 -13.71 43.83 7.14
C ALA A 215 -13.80 44.45 5.72
N LEU A 216 -14.30 43.70 4.74
CA LEU A 216 -14.36 44.08 3.31
C LEU A 216 -15.60 44.90 2.93
N GLU A 217 -16.15 45.69 3.86
CA GLU A 217 -17.19 46.66 3.51
C GLU A 217 -16.57 48.03 3.24
N LYS A 218 -16.12 48.23 1.98
CA LYS A 218 -16.24 49.47 1.15
C LYS A 218 -15.00 49.94 0.35
N GLU A 219 -13.80 49.37 0.50
CA GLU A 219 -12.66 49.75 -0.36
C GLU A 219 -11.84 48.56 -0.90
N PRO A 220 -11.28 48.64 -2.13
CA PRO A 220 -10.40 47.62 -2.66
C PRO A 220 -9.12 47.55 -1.81
N TYR A 221 -8.89 46.43 -1.16
CA TYR A 221 -7.68 46.17 -0.39
C TYR A 221 -6.48 46.09 -1.34
N GLN A 222 -5.57 47.07 -1.26
CA GLN A 222 -4.30 47.06 -1.98
C GLN A 222 -3.26 46.32 -1.14
N MET A 223 -2.78 45.20 -1.69
CA MET A 223 -1.73 44.39 -1.09
C MET A 223 -0.35 44.92 -1.52
N SER A 224 0.62 44.96 -0.61
CA SER A 224 2.00 45.33 -0.96
C SER A 224 2.62 44.27 -1.89
N TRP A 225 3.53 44.67 -2.78
CA TRP A 225 4.33 43.72 -3.56
C TRP A 225 5.15 42.77 -2.68
N GLU A 226 5.53 43.23 -1.48
CA GLU A 226 6.22 42.40 -0.47
C GLU A 226 5.29 41.30 0.05
N ASP A 227 4.04 41.63 0.37
CA ASP A 227 3.02 40.67 0.83
C ASP A 227 2.67 39.65 -0.27
N VAL A 228 2.56 40.10 -1.54
CA VAL A 228 2.33 39.20 -2.69
C VAL A 228 3.51 38.23 -2.87
N THR A 229 4.74 38.72 -2.70
CA THR A 229 5.95 37.89 -2.81
C THR A 229 6.00 36.87 -1.67
N LEU A 230 5.73 37.29 -0.44
CA LEU A 230 5.67 36.41 0.73
C LEU A 230 4.56 35.35 0.59
N LEU A 231 3.36 35.72 0.13
CA LEU A 231 2.29 34.77 -0.13
C LEU A 231 2.68 33.71 -1.16
N ARG A 232 3.41 34.12 -2.21
CA ARG A 232 3.92 33.19 -3.23
C ARG A 232 4.96 32.25 -2.64
N GLU A 233 5.92 32.76 -1.88
CA GLU A 233 6.98 31.98 -1.23
C GLU A 233 6.38 30.95 -0.24
N VAL A 234 5.49 31.39 0.65
CA VAL A 234 4.83 30.52 1.63
C VAL A 234 3.95 29.46 0.95
N SER A 235 3.31 29.79 -0.17
CA SER A 235 2.54 28.84 -0.98
C SER A 235 3.42 27.80 -1.67
N GLU A 236 4.54 28.23 -2.25
CA GLU A 236 5.54 27.32 -2.86
C GLU A 236 6.14 26.39 -1.79
N ASP A 237 6.42 26.89 -0.59
CA ASP A 237 6.90 26.09 0.53
C ASP A 237 5.85 25.12 1.07
N ALA A 238 4.59 25.53 1.16
CA ALA A 238 3.48 24.62 1.49
C ALA A 238 3.39 23.46 0.49
N MET A 239 3.52 23.73 -0.81
CA MET A 239 3.54 22.69 -1.85
C MET A 239 4.74 21.74 -1.68
N LYS A 240 5.94 22.25 -1.38
CA LYS A 240 7.11 21.40 -1.07
C LYS A 240 6.86 20.51 0.16
N ILE A 241 6.21 21.04 1.20
CA ILE A 241 5.86 20.27 2.40
C ILE A 241 4.88 19.15 2.08
N ILE A 242 3.85 19.40 1.25
CA ILE A 242 2.91 18.37 0.78
C ILE A 242 3.65 17.29 0.01
N GLN A 243 4.48 17.68 -0.94
CA GLN A 243 5.23 16.74 -1.76
C GLN A 243 6.16 15.86 -0.92
N SER A 244 6.90 16.45 0.02
CA SER A 244 7.75 15.74 0.97
C SER A 244 6.95 14.82 1.90
N GLY A 245 5.76 15.24 2.33
CA GLY A 245 4.81 14.43 3.10
C GLY A 245 4.37 13.19 2.31
N ASN A 246 3.93 13.36 1.07
CA ASN A 246 3.52 12.26 0.19
C ASN A 246 4.68 11.30 -0.08
N GLU A 247 5.88 11.81 -0.36
CA GLU A 247 7.08 10.98 -0.52
C GLU A 247 7.38 10.14 0.74
N THR A 248 7.11 10.68 1.93
CA THR A 248 7.25 9.98 3.20
C THR A 248 6.17 8.90 3.38
N ILE A 249 4.94 9.14 2.93
CA ILE A 249 3.88 8.12 2.89
C ILE A 249 4.30 6.98 1.96
N ASP A 250 4.73 7.29 0.75
CA ASP A 250 5.13 6.31 -0.25
C ASP A 250 6.30 5.44 0.25
N LEU A 251 7.28 6.07 0.90
CA LEU A 251 8.35 5.40 1.63
C LEU A 251 7.83 4.41 2.68
N LEU A 252 6.90 4.85 3.53
CA LEU A 252 6.34 4.03 4.61
C LEU A 252 5.47 2.88 4.05
N LEU A 253 4.62 3.15 3.07
CA LEU A 253 3.79 2.14 2.39
C LEU A 253 4.66 1.09 1.68
N THR A 254 5.72 1.52 0.99
CA THR A 254 6.67 0.59 0.36
C THR A 254 7.42 -0.25 1.39
N SER A 255 7.64 0.27 2.60
CA SER A 255 8.26 -0.48 3.69
C SER A 255 7.32 -1.49 4.37
N ILE A 256 5.99 -1.32 4.22
CA ILE A 256 4.93 -2.13 4.82
C ILE A 256 4.56 -3.32 3.94
N ASP A 257 4.68 -3.20 2.62
CA ASP A 257 4.39 -4.31 1.73
C ASP A 257 5.40 -5.45 1.98
N GLU A 258 4.93 -6.52 2.63
CA GLU A 258 5.74 -7.74 2.91
C GLU A 258 6.16 -8.42 1.61
N ASN A 259 5.47 -8.11 0.50
CA ASN A 259 5.88 -8.54 -0.83
C ASN A 259 7.05 -7.69 -1.31
N ARG A 260 8.10 -8.38 -1.76
CA ARG A 260 9.31 -7.84 -2.38
C ARG A 260 9.03 -6.50 -3.09
N VAL A 261 9.76 -5.45 -2.71
CA VAL A 261 9.84 -4.15 -3.40
C VAL A 261 9.57 -4.36 -4.90
N SER A 262 8.41 -3.90 -5.38
CA SER A 262 7.95 -4.24 -6.73
C SER A 262 8.96 -3.77 -7.76
N ARG A 263 9.29 -4.66 -8.69
CA ARG A 263 10.24 -4.38 -9.78
C ARG A 263 9.55 -3.79 -11.01
N SER A 264 8.22 -3.64 -11.00
CA SER A 264 7.43 -3.24 -12.17
C SER A 264 7.84 -1.91 -12.80
N THR A 265 8.39 -1.00 -11.99
CA THR A 265 8.84 0.33 -12.38
C THR A 265 10.30 0.39 -12.82
N PHE A 266 11.02 -0.74 -12.84
CA PHE A 266 12.47 -0.73 -13.06
C PHE A 266 12.83 -0.34 -14.49
N LYS A 267 13.72 0.64 -14.61
CA LYS A 267 14.29 1.12 -15.86
C LYS A 267 15.80 1.33 -15.67
N LYS A 268 16.48 1.55 -16.78
CA LYS A 268 17.86 2.00 -16.80
C LYS A 268 17.90 3.46 -16.36
N HIS A 269 18.70 3.78 -15.35
CA HIS A 269 18.91 5.14 -14.87
C HIS A 269 20.40 5.43 -14.67
N SER A 270 20.81 6.68 -14.89
CA SER A 270 22.13 7.17 -14.46
C SER A 270 22.14 7.30 -12.94
N ALA A 271 23.06 6.61 -12.28
CA ALA A 271 23.17 6.66 -10.83
C ALA A 271 23.52 8.07 -10.34
N GLN A 272 24.35 8.81 -11.09
CA GLN A 272 24.73 10.19 -10.74
C GLN A 272 23.51 11.12 -10.79
N ALA A 273 22.76 11.12 -11.90
CA ALA A 273 21.60 11.99 -12.05
C ALA A 273 20.55 11.75 -10.94
N VAL A 274 20.42 10.51 -10.47
CA VAL A 274 19.51 10.18 -9.37
C VAL A 274 20.05 10.66 -8.02
N VAL A 275 21.35 10.52 -7.76
CA VAL A 275 22.00 11.01 -6.54
C VAL A 275 22.01 12.54 -6.48
N GLU A 276 22.32 13.22 -7.58
CA GLU A 276 22.25 14.68 -7.68
C GLU A 276 20.84 15.19 -7.37
N LYS A 277 19.82 14.60 -8.02
CA LYS A 277 18.42 14.91 -7.71
C LYS A 277 18.09 14.65 -6.24
N ALA A 278 18.58 13.56 -5.64
CA ALA A 278 18.35 13.28 -4.23
C ALA A 278 18.99 14.33 -3.32
N ILE A 279 20.17 14.85 -3.66
CA ILE A 279 20.81 15.95 -2.92
C ILE A 279 20.02 17.27 -3.13
N GLU A 280 19.46 17.49 -4.31
CA GLU A 280 18.65 18.69 -4.59
C GLU A 280 17.30 18.71 -3.87
N SER A 281 16.61 17.56 -3.83
CA SER A 281 15.24 17.46 -3.30
C SER A 281 15.14 17.03 -1.84
N PHE A 282 16.25 16.68 -1.19
CA PHE A 282 16.23 16.31 0.23
C PHE A 282 15.76 17.48 1.12
N SER A 283 14.89 17.19 2.09
CA SER A 283 14.34 18.19 3.01
C SER A 283 15.34 18.54 4.13
N TYR A 284 16.19 19.55 3.88
CA TYR A 284 17.17 20.04 4.86
C TYR A 284 16.52 20.89 5.96
N LYS A 285 16.99 20.75 7.21
CA LYS A 285 16.54 21.58 8.34
C LYS A 285 17.14 22.99 8.29
N ARG A 286 18.37 23.13 7.80
CA ARG A 286 19.05 24.41 7.61
C ARG A 286 19.48 24.53 6.15
N ALA A 287 19.37 25.73 5.57
CA ALA A 287 19.82 25.98 4.19
C ALA A 287 21.32 25.66 3.97
N THR A 288 22.14 25.82 5.02
CA THR A 288 23.57 25.49 5.02
C THR A 288 23.88 24.00 5.04
N ASP A 289 22.92 23.15 5.44
CA ASP A 289 23.16 21.70 5.55
C ASP A 289 23.36 21.07 4.16
N ARG A 290 22.82 21.68 3.10
CA ARG A 290 23.05 21.22 1.72
C ARG A 290 24.52 21.33 1.31
N SER A 291 25.21 22.41 1.72
CA SER A 291 26.65 22.58 1.43
C SER A 291 27.55 21.60 2.17
N SER A 292 27.03 20.89 3.18
CA SER A 292 27.74 19.81 3.87
C SER A 292 27.78 18.49 3.09
N ILE A 293 27.12 18.39 1.93
CA ILE A 293 27.18 17.19 1.09
C ILE A 293 28.04 17.47 -0.13
N SER A 294 29.10 16.69 -0.33
CA SER A 294 29.88 16.70 -1.58
C SER A 294 29.67 15.44 -2.39
N LEU A 295 29.63 15.59 -3.72
CA LEU A 295 29.53 14.50 -4.68
C LEU A 295 30.83 14.42 -5.51
N ASP A 296 31.50 13.28 -5.46
CA ASP A 296 32.63 12.93 -6.33
C ASP A 296 32.18 11.87 -7.34
N ALA A 297 31.89 12.33 -8.56
CA ALA A 297 31.37 11.51 -9.65
C ALA A 297 32.44 11.15 -10.70
N ARG A 298 33.67 10.82 -10.27
CA ARG A 298 34.78 10.47 -11.19
C ARG A 298 34.49 9.32 -12.15
N ASN A 299 33.72 8.31 -11.73
CA ASN A 299 33.42 7.13 -12.53
C ASN A 299 31.92 6.84 -12.51
N GLU A 300 31.21 7.49 -13.43
CA GLU A 300 29.77 7.35 -13.60
C GLU A 300 29.37 5.95 -14.06
N PHE A 301 28.17 5.51 -13.68
CA PHE A 301 27.60 4.26 -14.17
C PHE A 301 26.07 4.32 -14.23
N ASP A 302 25.52 3.48 -15.09
CA ASP A 302 24.09 3.23 -15.15
C ASP A 302 23.72 1.99 -14.33
N PHE A 303 22.56 2.03 -13.68
CA PHE A 303 21.98 0.88 -12.99
C PHE A 303 20.58 0.56 -13.53
N PHE A 304 20.13 -0.67 -13.30
CA PHE A 304 18.78 -1.10 -13.63
C PHE A 304 17.96 -1.22 -12.35
N GLY A 305 16.97 -0.35 -12.18
CA GLY A 305 16.24 -0.20 -10.92
C GLY A 305 15.21 0.92 -11.00
N SER A 306 14.78 1.43 -9.85
CA SER A 306 13.89 2.60 -9.77
C SER A 306 14.68 3.80 -9.25
N ASP A 307 14.54 4.94 -9.93
CA ASP A 307 15.09 6.21 -9.46
C ASP A 307 14.49 6.63 -8.11
N THR A 308 13.17 6.49 -7.92
CA THR A 308 12.47 6.80 -6.68
C THR A 308 13.00 5.97 -5.51
N LEU A 309 13.12 4.65 -5.68
CA LEU A 309 13.63 3.78 -4.63
C LEU A 309 15.08 4.11 -4.25
N LEU A 310 15.93 4.46 -5.23
CA LEU A 310 17.30 4.86 -4.94
C LEU A 310 17.35 6.23 -4.23
N LYS A 311 16.55 7.22 -4.63
CA LYS A 311 16.42 8.51 -3.91
C LYS A 311 16.08 8.28 -2.45
N TYR A 312 15.15 7.38 -2.19
CA TYR A 312 14.73 6.97 -0.85
C TYR A 312 15.80 6.28 -0.03
N VAL A 313 16.65 5.46 -0.64
CA VAL A 313 17.86 4.95 0.02
C VAL A 313 18.76 6.11 0.43
N MET A 314 19.04 7.05 -0.48
CA MET A 314 19.88 8.22 -0.19
C MET A 314 19.30 9.09 0.94
N TYR A 315 18.00 9.37 0.92
CA TYR A 315 17.33 10.13 1.98
C TYR A 315 17.47 9.49 3.35
N ASN A 316 17.34 8.15 3.44
CA ASN A 316 17.53 7.44 4.70
C ASN A 316 18.97 7.55 5.21
N LEU A 317 19.96 7.44 4.31
CA LEU A 317 21.37 7.60 4.68
C LEU A 317 21.67 9.04 5.12
N PHE A 318 21.20 10.05 4.40
CA PHE A 318 21.38 11.46 4.77
C PHE A 318 20.68 11.81 6.08
N LYS A 319 19.43 11.37 6.27
CA LYS A 319 18.67 11.56 7.53
C LYS A 319 19.44 10.97 8.72
N ASN A 320 19.97 9.76 8.59
CA ASN A 320 20.77 9.12 9.64
C ASN A 320 22.07 9.89 9.91
N ALA A 321 22.79 10.28 8.87
CA ALA A 321 24.04 11.03 8.99
C ALA A 321 23.84 12.37 9.72
N PHE A 322 22.87 13.19 9.29
CA PHE A 322 22.55 14.47 9.96
C PHE A 322 22.05 14.29 11.40
N HIS A 323 21.31 13.21 11.67
CA HIS A 323 20.82 12.92 13.02
C HIS A 323 21.95 12.58 14.00
N HIS A 324 23.04 11.96 13.51
CA HIS A 324 24.19 11.54 14.30
C HIS A 324 25.39 12.49 14.19
N ARG A 325 25.18 13.74 13.74
CA ARG A 325 26.24 14.75 13.68
C ARG A 325 26.77 15.11 15.08
N THR A 326 28.07 15.34 15.17
CA THR A 326 28.78 15.66 16.44
C THR A 326 29.52 17.00 16.40
N SER A 327 29.95 17.45 15.22
CA SER A 327 30.73 18.68 14.99
C SER A 327 29.92 19.74 14.23
N GLU A 328 30.34 21.01 14.31
CA GLU A 328 29.87 22.06 13.41
C GLU A 328 30.46 21.92 11.98
N GLU A 329 31.64 21.32 11.85
CA GLU A 329 32.27 20.94 10.56
C GLU A 329 31.77 19.58 10.06
N PHE A 330 30.46 19.36 10.13
CA PHE A 330 29.86 18.11 9.66
C PHE A 330 29.85 18.05 8.13
N HIS A 331 30.30 16.91 7.59
CA HIS A 331 30.42 16.69 6.16
C HIS A 331 30.01 15.26 5.78
N ILE A 332 29.26 15.14 4.69
CA ILE A 332 28.90 13.89 4.03
C ILE A 332 29.58 13.87 2.66
N HIS A 333 30.43 12.88 2.42
CA HIS A 333 31.07 12.65 1.15
C HIS A 333 30.39 11.48 0.42
N VAL A 334 29.83 11.75 -0.75
CA VAL A 334 29.27 10.74 -1.64
C VAL A 334 30.24 10.54 -2.80
N SER A 335 30.78 9.33 -2.94
CA SER A 335 31.67 8.98 -4.05
C SER A 335 31.07 7.87 -4.92
N MET A 336 31.32 7.96 -6.22
CA MET A 336 30.82 6.99 -7.20
C MET A 336 31.98 6.32 -7.93
N ASN A 337 31.98 4.99 -7.90
CA ASN A 337 33.02 4.17 -8.50
C ASN A 337 32.39 3.11 -9.42
N GLY A 338 32.24 3.44 -10.70
CA GLY A 338 31.88 2.51 -11.76
C GLY A 338 33.11 1.82 -12.35
N ASN A 339 33.33 0.53 -12.05
CA ASN A 339 34.40 -0.28 -12.65
C ASN A 339 33.82 -1.48 -13.40
N LYS A 340 34.60 -2.09 -14.32
CA LYS A 340 34.20 -3.33 -15.04
C LYS A 340 33.83 -4.52 -14.13
N ARG A 341 34.28 -4.51 -12.87
CA ARG A 341 34.03 -5.58 -11.88
C ARG A 341 32.92 -5.28 -10.87
N SER A 342 32.66 -4.01 -10.56
CA SER A 342 31.60 -3.63 -9.59
C SER A 342 31.29 -2.15 -9.71
N ASN A 343 30.00 -1.81 -9.69
CA ASN A 343 29.51 -0.44 -9.60
C ASN A 343 29.17 -0.12 -8.14
N GLN A 344 29.64 1.00 -7.61
CA GLN A 344 29.43 1.34 -6.21
C GLN A 344 29.11 2.82 -5.98
N ILE A 345 28.24 3.07 -5.01
CA ILE A 345 28.03 4.40 -4.40
C ILE A 345 28.46 4.27 -2.94
N VAL A 346 29.39 5.12 -2.50
CA VAL A 346 29.88 5.12 -1.13
C VAL A 346 29.48 6.44 -0.49
N VAL A 347 28.75 6.36 0.62
CA VAL A 347 28.31 7.51 1.42
C VAL A 347 29.06 7.47 2.74
N THR A 348 29.93 8.46 2.97
CA THR A 348 30.75 8.56 4.18
C THR A 348 30.41 9.83 4.94
N ASP A 349 30.07 9.70 6.23
CA ASP A 349 29.86 10.82 7.15
C ASP A 349 30.97 10.87 8.21
N ASN A 350 31.30 12.07 8.70
CA ASN A 350 32.22 12.29 9.83
C ASN A 350 31.47 12.48 11.17
N GLY A 351 30.34 11.77 11.35
CA GLY A 351 29.49 11.88 12.54
C GLY A 351 29.99 11.07 13.74
N ALA A 352 29.06 10.71 14.63
CA ALA A 352 29.37 9.97 15.86
C ALA A 352 29.92 8.55 15.64
N GLY A 353 29.83 8.00 14.43
CA GLY A 353 30.13 6.60 14.16
C GLY A 353 29.18 5.61 14.85
N ILE A 354 29.36 4.32 14.56
CA ILE A 354 28.57 3.20 15.05
C ILE A 354 29.47 2.23 15.80
N GLU A 355 29.00 1.77 16.96
CA GLU A 355 29.72 0.80 17.79
C GLU A 355 29.85 -0.57 17.08
N PRO A 356 31.03 -1.22 17.11
CA PRO A 356 31.26 -2.51 16.44
C PRO A 356 30.30 -3.63 16.84
N ALA A 357 29.85 -3.65 18.10
CA ALA A 357 28.90 -4.63 18.61
C ALA A 357 27.53 -4.54 17.93
N VAL A 358 27.18 -3.35 17.43
CA VAL A 358 25.86 -3.00 16.89
C VAL A 358 25.83 -3.09 15.35
N LEU A 359 26.97 -3.01 14.66
CA LEU A 359 27.06 -3.01 13.20
C LEU A 359 26.31 -4.16 12.51
N ARG A 360 26.24 -5.34 13.16
CA ARG A 360 25.52 -6.50 12.61
C ARG A 360 24.00 -6.37 12.72
N SER A 361 23.49 -5.61 13.68
CA SER A 361 22.06 -5.48 13.96
C SER A 361 21.41 -4.24 13.35
N ILE A 362 22.17 -3.27 12.82
CA ILE A 362 21.60 -2.03 12.26
C ILE A 362 20.65 -2.24 11.06
N PHE A 363 20.77 -3.39 10.40
CA PHE A 363 19.90 -3.80 9.28
C PHE A 363 18.77 -4.74 9.70
N HIS A 364 18.61 -5.04 10.99
CA HIS A 364 17.47 -5.79 11.50
C HIS A 364 16.26 -4.87 11.63
N ASP A 365 15.10 -5.37 11.23
CA ASP A 365 13.84 -4.64 11.36
C ASP A 365 13.65 -4.18 12.82
N PHE A 366 13.23 -2.93 13.00
CA PHE A 366 12.95 -2.29 14.30
C PHE A 366 14.14 -2.07 15.24
N TYR A 367 15.37 -2.28 14.76
CA TYR A 367 16.55 -1.98 15.56
C TYR A 367 16.76 -0.46 15.70
N THR A 368 16.86 0.04 16.94
CA THR A 368 17.12 1.45 17.24
C THR A 368 18.04 1.59 18.45
N THR A 369 18.87 2.62 18.49
CA THR A 369 19.79 2.92 19.61
C THR A 369 19.18 3.88 20.65
N GLY A 370 17.85 3.86 20.82
CA GLY A 370 17.18 4.41 22.00
C GLY A 370 16.93 5.92 22.06
N LYS A 371 17.04 6.68 20.95
CA LYS A 371 16.61 8.10 20.91
C LYS A 371 15.21 8.23 20.30
N SER A 372 14.33 8.92 21.01
CA SER A 372 12.90 9.10 20.70
C SER A 372 12.68 9.73 19.32
N GLY A 373 11.95 9.03 18.45
CA GLY A 373 11.47 9.52 17.14
C GLY A 373 11.84 8.66 15.92
N SER A 374 12.72 7.66 16.06
CA SER A 374 13.09 6.74 14.96
C SER A 374 12.54 5.33 15.22
N TYR A 375 11.96 4.71 14.19
CA TYR A 375 11.31 3.38 14.27
C TYR A 375 12.22 2.21 13.87
N GLY A 376 13.45 2.49 13.37
CA GLY A 376 14.42 1.45 13.01
C GLY A 376 14.11 0.71 11.71
N LEU A 377 13.35 1.33 10.80
CA LEU A 377 12.93 0.72 9.53
C LEU A 377 13.75 1.20 8.32
N GLY A 378 14.45 2.34 8.42
CA GLY A 378 15.14 2.98 7.30
C GLY A 378 16.29 2.14 6.72
N LEU A 379 17.22 1.67 7.55
CA LEU A 379 18.35 0.85 7.08
C LEU A 379 17.90 -0.55 6.59
N PRO A 380 16.99 -1.27 7.29
CA PRO A 380 16.42 -2.50 6.74
C PRO A 380 15.73 -2.30 5.39
N PHE A 381 14.99 -1.20 5.21
CA PHE A 381 14.41 -0.82 3.92
C PHE A 381 15.50 -0.63 2.86
N CYS A 382 16.58 0.11 3.17
CA CYS A 382 17.71 0.27 2.24
C CYS A 382 18.27 -1.08 1.78
N LYS A 383 18.39 -2.04 2.69
CA LYS A 383 18.86 -3.39 2.38
C LYS A 383 17.88 -4.17 1.48
N LYS A 384 16.57 -4.02 1.69
CA LYS A 384 15.54 -4.62 0.83
C LYS A 384 15.59 -4.04 -0.59
N VAL A 385 15.73 -2.71 -0.73
CA VAL A 385 15.87 -2.04 -2.02
C VAL A 385 17.15 -2.46 -2.75
N MET A 386 18.30 -2.46 -2.07
CA MET A 386 19.54 -2.86 -2.73
C MET A 386 19.52 -4.32 -3.20
N ARG A 387 18.89 -5.22 -2.43
CA ARG A 387 18.66 -6.60 -2.87
C ARG A 387 17.71 -6.69 -4.06
N SER A 388 16.67 -5.85 -4.13
CA SER A 388 15.74 -5.87 -5.27
C SER A 388 16.43 -5.44 -6.57
N PHE A 389 17.40 -4.52 -6.50
CA PHE A 389 18.32 -4.14 -7.60
C PHE A 389 19.36 -5.22 -7.96
N GLY A 390 19.41 -6.35 -7.24
CA GLY A 390 20.42 -7.40 -7.43
C GLY A 390 21.79 -7.05 -6.82
N GLY A 391 21.83 -6.05 -5.95
CA GLY A 391 23.02 -5.55 -5.25
C GLY A 391 22.99 -5.81 -3.75
N ASN A 392 23.83 -5.09 -3.01
CA ASN A 392 23.91 -5.15 -1.55
C ASN A 392 24.28 -3.79 -0.93
N ILE A 393 23.96 -3.60 0.34
CA ILE A 393 24.44 -2.49 1.17
C ILE A 393 25.26 -3.04 2.34
N GLU A 394 26.42 -2.44 2.57
CA GLU A 394 27.31 -2.76 3.67
C GLU A 394 27.65 -1.49 4.44
N CYS A 395 27.97 -1.64 5.73
CA CYS A 395 28.35 -0.54 6.60
C CYS A 395 29.68 -0.83 7.26
N GLN A 396 30.59 0.14 7.21
CA GLN A 396 31.82 0.19 7.97
C GLN A 396 31.77 1.47 8.81
N SER A 397 32.25 1.43 10.04
CA SER A 397 32.23 2.62 10.90
C SER A 397 33.24 2.50 12.01
N GLN A 398 33.76 3.64 12.44
CA GLN A 398 34.59 3.79 13.61
C GLN A 398 33.88 4.70 14.60
N GLN A 399 33.58 4.17 15.78
CA GLN A 399 32.87 4.90 16.83
C GLN A 399 33.66 6.16 17.22
N GLY A 400 32.97 7.31 17.18
CA GLY A 400 33.52 8.64 17.47
C GLY A 400 34.13 9.36 16.28
N GLU A 401 34.25 8.73 15.10
CA GLU A 401 34.93 9.34 13.94
C GLU A 401 34.08 9.40 12.67
N TRP A 402 33.60 8.26 12.15
CA TRP A 402 32.93 8.23 10.85
C TRP A 402 32.04 6.99 10.66
N SER A 403 31.07 7.09 9.76
CA SER A 403 30.31 5.95 9.24
C SER A 403 30.33 5.97 7.72
N GLN A 404 30.45 4.78 7.11
CA GLN A 404 30.51 4.60 5.67
C GLN A 404 29.53 3.53 5.25
N PHE A 405 28.65 3.86 4.30
CA PHE A 405 27.73 2.94 3.68
C PHE A 405 28.13 2.72 2.22
N THR A 406 28.36 1.46 1.86
CA THR A 406 28.74 1.06 0.50
C THR A 406 27.57 0.35 -0.16
N LEU A 407 26.96 1.02 -1.14
CA LEU A 407 25.93 0.47 -2.01
C LEU A 407 26.61 -0.17 -3.22
N THR A 408 26.37 -1.45 -3.45
CA THR A 408 26.92 -2.21 -4.59
C THR A 408 25.83 -2.51 -5.59
N PHE A 409 26.11 -2.30 -6.87
CA PHE A 409 25.19 -2.54 -7.97
C PHE A 409 25.79 -3.55 -8.95
N PRO A 410 24.99 -4.49 -9.47
CA PRO A 410 25.44 -5.35 -10.54
C PRO A 410 25.66 -4.52 -11.82
N SER A 411 26.57 -4.98 -12.68
CA SER A 411 26.72 -4.38 -14.01
C SER A 411 25.41 -4.53 -14.81
N ILE A 412 25.09 -3.54 -15.64
CA ILE A 412 23.88 -3.57 -16.47
C ILE A 412 23.86 -4.73 -17.47
N HIS A 413 25.03 -5.29 -17.78
CA HIS A 413 25.23 -6.44 -18.66
C HIS A 413 25.44 -7.75 -17.89
N SER A 414 25.21 -7.75 -16.57
CA SER A 414 25.32 -8.97 -15.75
C SER A 414 24.16 -9.94 -16.00
N GLU A 415 24.40 -11.21 -15.68
CA GLU A 415 23.36 -12.25 -15.71
C GLU A 415 22.21 -11.92 -14.74
N VAL A 416 22.52 -11.36 -13.56
CA VAL A 416 21.53 -10.95 -12.56
C VAL A 416 20.55 -9.92 -13.14
N VAL A 417 21.05 -8.87 -13.78
CA VAL A 417 20.17 -7.84 -14.41
C VAL A 417 19.38 -8.44 -15.57
N THR A 418 19.99 -9.35 -16.33
CA THR A 418 19.31 -10.04 -17.44
C THR A 418 18.16 -10.91 -16.93
N GLU A 419 18.34 -11.63 -15.82
CA GLU A 419 17.30 -12.42 -15.17
C GLU A 419 16.16 -11.54 -14.66
N ILE A 420 16.48 -10.42 -13.99
CA ILE A 420 15.48 -9.44 -13.54
C ILE A 420 14.65 -8.91 -14.72
N LYS A 421 15.30 -8.54 -15.83
CA LYS A 421 14.62 -8.08 -17.05
C LYS A 421 13.71 -9.15 -17.64
N ASN A 422 14.17 -10.40 -17.70
CA ASN A 422 13.39 -11.52 -18.21
C ASN A 422 12.15 -11.79 -17.34
N GLU A 423 12.27 -11.70 -16.01
CA GLU A 423 11.11 -11.78 -15.11
C GLU A 423 10.10 -10.66 -15.39
N LEU A 424 10.59 -9.43 -15.54
CA LEU A 424 9.73 -8.26 -15.81
C LEU A 424 9.05 -8.34 -17.16
N THR A 425 9.76 -8.80 -18.20
CA THR A 425 9.25 -8.85 -19.57
C THR A 425 8.03 -9.75 -19.68
N LYS A 426 7.93 -10.79 -18.84
CA LYS A 426 6.77 -11.71 -18.82
C LYS A 426 5.45 -11.04 -18.46
N PHE A 427 5.50 -9.92 -17.74
CA PHE A 427 4.32 -9.15 -17.35
C PHE A 427 4.03 -8.00 -18.32
N LYS A 428 4.80 -7.86 -19.41
CA LYS A 428 4.64 -6.78 -20.37
C LYS A 428 3.64 -7.15 -21.46
N THR A 429 2.83 -6.17 -21.85
CA THR A 429 1.85 -6.31 -22.94
C THR A 429 2.29 -5.46 -24.14
N ILE A 430 2.34 -6.07 -25.32
CA ILE A 430 2.75 -5.39 -26.56
C ILE A 430 1.66 -5.57 -27.61
N LEU A 431 1.22 -4.46 -28.19
CA LEU A 431 0.32 -4.44 -29.34
C LEU A 431 1.12 -4.23 -30.62
N THR A 432 0.84 -5.00 -31.66
CA THR A 432 1.37 -4.78 -33.01
C THR A 432 0.23 -4.68 -34.01
N VAL A 433 0.18 -3.57 -34.74
CA VAL A 433 -0.80 -3.30 -35.78
C VAL A 433 -0.11 -3.41 -37.13
N THR A 434 -0.40 -4.48 -37.87
CA THR A 434 0.22 -4.75 -39.17
C THR A 434 -0.58 -5.78 -39.97
N ASN A 435 -0.57 -5.65 -41.30
CA ASN A 435 -1.06 -6.65 -42.24
C ASN A 435 0.10 -7.47 -42.85
N GLN A 436 1.35 -7.18 -42.50
CA GLN A 436 2.52 -7.85 -43.06
C GLN A 436 2.89 -9.11 -42.27
N ASN A 437 2.79 -10.28 -42.93
CA ASN A 437 3.14 -11.57 -42.33
C ASN A 437 4.59 -11.64 -41.80
N VAL A 438 5.51 -10.89 -42.40
CA VAL A 438 6.93 -10.84 -41.97
C VAL A 438 7.05 -10.25 -40.56
N ILE A 439 6.34 -9.16 -40.27
CA ILE A 439 6.33 -8.50 -38.95
C ILE A 439 5.60 -9.40 -37.94
N VAL A 440 4.47 -9.98 -38.33
CA VAL A 440 3.70 -10.92 -37.50
C VAL A 440 4.54 -12.11 -37.05
N SER A 441 5.23 -12.78 -37.98
CA SER A 441 6.10 -13.92 -37.66
C SER A 441 7.21 -13.50 -36.71
N LYS A 442 7.88 -12.38 -37.01
CA LYS A 442 9.00 -11.88 -36.19
C LYS A 442 8.56 -11.51 -34.77
N MET A 443 7.42 -10.84 -34.61
CA MET A 443 6.86 -10.50 -33.30
C MET A 443 6.45 -11.74 -32.53
N THR A 444 5.81 -12.70 -33.18
CA THR A 444 5.37 -13.95 -32.54
C THR A 444 6.57 -14.75 -32.02
N ASP A 445 7.63 -14.88 -32.82
CA ASP A 445 8.85 -15.56 -32.40
C ASP A 445 9.55 -14.83 -31.25
N THR A 446 9.58 -13.49 -31.32
CA THR A 446 10.20 -12.66 -30.28
C THR A 446 9.41 -12.71 -28.97
N SER A 447 8.07 -12.70 -29.03
CA SER A 447 7.18 -12.88 -27.89
C SER A 447 7.39 -14.23 -27.23
N ARG A 448 7.45 -15.33 -27.99
CA ARG A 448 7.73 -16.67 -27.43
C ARG A 448 9.10 -16.75 -26.76
N PHE A 449 10.10 -16.07 -27.32
CA PHE A 449 11.45 -16.06 -26.76
C PHE A 449 11.56 -15.21 -25.49
N MET A 450 10.96 -14.00 -25.48
CA MET A 450 11.07 -13.04 -24.38
C MET A 450 9.99 -13.22 -23.30
N GLY A 451 8.87 -13.87 -23.63
CA GLY A 451 7.79 -14.24 -22.73
C GLY A 451 6.72 -13.18 -22.50
N PHE A 452 6.73 -12.05 -23.23
CA PHE A 452 5.71 -11.00 -23.10
C PHE A 452 4.39 -11.37 -23.81
N GLU A 453 3.28 -10.79 -23.35
CA GLU A 453 1.97 -10.96 -23.97
C GLU A 453 1.87 -10.12 -25.25
N LEU A 454 1.57 -10.77 -26.37
CA LEU A 454 1.50 -10.14 -27.68
C LEU A 454 0.07 -10.16 -28.21
N THR A 455 -0.45 -8.97 -28.51
CA THR A 455 -1.68 -8.80 -29.28
C THR A 455 -1.32 -8.31 -30.68
N ILE A 456 -1.84 -8.99 -31.71
CA ILE A 456 -1.68 -8.58 -33.11
C ILE A 456 -3.05 -8.22 -33.65
N LEU A 457 -3.18 -7.02 -34.23
CA LEU A 457 -4.41 -6.54 -34.85
C LEU A 457 -4.15 -6.11 -36.29
N ASP A 458 -5.15 -6.30 -37.13
CA ASP A 458 -5.24 -5.60 -38.41
C ASP A 458 -5.78 -4.17 -38.22
N LEU A 459 -5.63 -3.32 -39.23
CA LEU A 459 -6.08 -1.93 -39.16
C LEU A 459 -7.59 -1.80 -38.89
N ASN A 460 -8.40 -2.68 -39.46
CA ASN A 460 -9.86 -2.64 -39.34
C ASN A 460 -10.32 -3.06 -37.94
N GLN A 461 -9.60 -3.97 -37.30
CA GLN A 461 -9.81 -4.41 -35.93
C GLN A 461 -9.41 -3.30 -34.96
N MET A 462 -8.29 -2.63 -35.20
CA MET A 462 -7.86 -1.47 -34.39
C MET A 462 -8.90 -0.35 -34.40
N LEU A 463 -9.41 0.02 -35.58
CA LEU A 463 -10.40 1.09 -35.73
C LEU A 463 -11.78 0.77 -35.12
N LYS A 464 -12.05 -0.50 -34.78
CA LYS A 464 -13.26 -0.93 -34.06
C LYS A 464 -13.10 -0.87 -32.54
N LYS A 465 -11.87 -0.80 -32.03
CA LYS A 465 -11.59 -0.68 -30.60
C LYS A 465 -11.81 0.74 -30.12
N LYS A 466 -12.08 0.87 -28.82
CA LYS A 466 -12.22 2.16 -28.13
C LYS A 466 -10.89 2.54 -27.46
N GLU A 467 -10.73 3.83 -27.18
CA GLU A 467 -9.52 4.44 -26.61
C GLU A 467 -9.03 3.74 -25.33
N TYR A 468 -9.93 3.37 -24.41
CA TYR A 468 -9.58 2.69 -23.16
C TYR A 468 -9.11 1.24 -23.34
N GLU A 469 -9.27 0.64 -24.52
CA GLU A 469 -8.80 -0.73 -24.79
C GLU A 469 -7.31 -0.78 -25.19
N PHE A 470 -6.63 0.37 -25.19
CA PHE A 470 -5.21 0.51 -25.54
C PHE A 470 -4.30 0.63 -24.31
N GLU A 471 -4.54 -0.18 -23.28
CA GLU A 471 -3.64 -0.34 -22.14
C GLU A 471 -2.52 -1.36 -22.47
N PHE A 472 -1.48 -0.87 -23.13
CA PHE A 472 -0.28 -1.65 -23.46
C PHE A 472 0.99 -0.97 -22.95
N ASP A 473 2.07 -1.72 -22.75
CA ASP A 473 3.37 -1.11 -22.44
C ASP A 473 4.03 -0.51 -23.71
N LEU A 474 3.79 -1.14 -24.87
CA LEU A 474 4.41 -0.79 -26.14
C LEU A 474 3.44 -1.08 -27.31
N ILE A 475 3.33 -0.13 -28.24
CA ILE A 475 2.48 -0.24 -29.43
C ILE A 475 3.33 -0.05 -30.68
N PHE A 476 3.36 -1.04 -31.56
CA PHE A 476 3.97 -0.95 -32.89
C PHE A 476 2.90 -0.75 -33.96
N ILE A 477 3.10 0.22 -34.84
CA ILE A 477 2.20 0.52 -35.94
C ILE A 477 2.99 0.49 -37.23
N ASP A 478 2.64 -0.43 -38.11
CA ASP A 478 3.21 -0.52 -39.45
C ASP A 478 2.55 0.49 -40.38
N LEU A 479 3.31 1.50 -40.81
CA LEU A 479 2.80 2.55 -41.69
C LEU A 479 2.55 2.07 -43.11
N GLU A 480 3.21 1.02 -43.58
CA GLU A 480 2.96 0.46 -44.92
C GLU A 480 1.61 -0.27 -44.97
N SER A 481 1.13 -0.72 -43.81
CA SER A 481 -0.21 -1.28 -43.65
C SER A 481 -1.31 -0.21 -43.61
N LEU A 482 -0.95 1.08 -43.51
CA LEU A 482 -1.88 2.20 -43.65
C LEU A 482 -2.10 2.48 -45.14
N ASP A 483 -3.33 2.28 -45.59
CA ASP A 483 -3.69 2.55 -46.97
C ASP A 483 -3.43 4.02 -47.34
N ALA A 484 -2.74 4.27 -48.46
CA ALA A 484 -2.21 5.60 -48.83
C ALA A 484 -3.29 6.68 -49.10
N ARG A 485 -4.57 6.37 -48.97
CA ARG A 485 -5.72 7.13 -49.49
C ARG A 485 -6.67 7.74 -48.46
N ALA A 486 -6.51 7.55 -47.15
CA ALA A 486 -7.51 8.03 -46.18
C ALA A 486 -6.92 8.56 -44.85
N ASN A 487 -7.66 9.46 -44.19
CA ASN A 487 -7.41 10.10 -42.88
C ASN A 487 -7.40 9.12 -41.69
N HIS A 488 -6.93 7.88 -41.89
CA HIS A 488 -6.84 6.87 -40.83
C HIS A 488 -5.77 7.21 -39.80
N LEU A 489 -4.71 7.93 -40.19
CA LEU A 489 -3.66 8.35 -39.26
C LEU A 489 -4.22 9.27 -38.17
N ASP A 490 -4.99 10.29 -38.54
CA ASP A 490 -5.63 11.22 -37.58
C ASP A 490 -6.52 10.47 -36.58
N ARG A 491 -7.26 9.46 -37.08
CA ARG A 491 -8.15 8.66 -36.25
C ARG A 491 -7.38 7.69 -35.34
N ILE A 492 -6.25 7.16 -35.78
CA ILE A 492 -5.35 6.33 -34.97
C ILE A 492 -4.66 7.18 -33.90
N GLU A 493 -4.19 8.37 -34.28
CA GLU A 493 -3.60 9.32 -33.33
C GLU A 493 -4.63 9.75 -32.27
N SER A 494 -5.90 9.94 -32.65
CA SER A 494 -6.99 10.15 -31.69
C SER A 494 -7.24 8.94 -30.79
N LEU A 495 -7.19 7.71 -31.32
CA LEU A 495 -7.39 6.50 -30.52
C LEU A 495 -6.25 6.24 -29.53
N LEU A 496 -5.05 6.72 -29.85
CA LEU A 496 -3.83 6.50 -29.08
C LEU A 496 -3.40 7.73 -28.27
N SER A 497 -4.11 8.85 -28.35
CA SER A 497 -3.74 10.09 -27.65
C SER A 497 -3.72 9.92 -26.12
N PHE A 498 -4.46 8.94 -25.60
CA PHE A 498 -4.63 8.71 -24.16
C PHE A 498 -3.87 7.51 -23.61
N THR A 499 -3.14 6.77 -24.46
CA THR A 499 -2.34 5.65 -23.98
C THR A 499 -1.04 6.15 -23.34
N GLU A 500 -0.66 5.57 -22.20
CA GLU A 500 0.69 5.77 -21.64
C GLU A 500 1.74 4.89 -22.34
N ALA A 501 1.31 4.05 -23.29
CA ALA A 501 2.19 3.18 -24.05
C ALA A 501 3.19 3.99 -24.87
N ARG A 502 4.39 3.43 -25.04
CA ARG A 502 5.33 3.95 -26.06
C ARG A 502 4.82 3.54 -27.45
N ILE A 503 4.60 4.53 -28.32
CA ILE A 503 4.11 4.30 -29.68
C ILE A 503 5.28 4.35 -30.66
N VAL A 504 5.43 3.28 -31.44
CA VAL A 504 6.50 3.10 -32.42
C VAL A 504 5.91 2.97 -33.82
N TYR A 505 6.23 3.91 -34.70
CA TYR A 505 5.89 3.82 -36.12
C TYR A 505 7.01 3.11 -36.89
N LEU A 506 6.66 2.00 -37.53
CA LEU A 506 7.54 1.27 -38.44
C LEU A 506 7.33 1.78 -39.87
N PHE A 507 8.41 2.16 -40.55
CA PHE A 507 8.37 2.71 -41.91
C PHE A 507 9.41 2.07 -42.83
N GLN A 508 9.18 2.08 -44.15
CA GLN A 508 10.17 1.64 -45.16
C GLN A 508 10.71 2.81 -46.01
N GLN A 509 9.91 3.84 -46.29
CA GLN A 509 10.33 5.06 -47.00
C GLN A 509 9.97 6.34 -46.19
N HIS A 510 10.70 7.44 -46.40
CA HIS A 510 10.76 8.62 -45.51
C HIS A 510 9.39 9.10 -44.94
N PRO A 511 9.22 9.19 -43.61
CA PRO A 511 7.93 9.47 -42.96
C PRO A 511 7.63 10.96 -42.67
N VAL A 512 8.59 11.86 -42.97
CA VAL A 512 8.75 13.17 -42.31
C VAL A 512 7.60 14.18 -42.53
N GLN A 513 6.71 13.97 -43.51
CA GLN A 513 5.72 15.00 -43.88
C GLN A 513 4.31 14.83 -43.26
N ARG A 514 3.95 13.70 -42.65
CA ARG A 514 2.55 13.45 -42.24
C ARG A 514 2.20 13.71 -40.77
N ALA A 515 3.14 13.64 -39.82
CA ALA A 515 2.83 13.62 -38.38
C ALA A 515 3.22 14.90 -37.60
N ARG A 516 3.07 16.09 -38.20
CA ARG A 516 3.42 17.37 -37.54
C ARG A 516 2.42 17.83 -36.47
N LYS A 517 1.34 17.08 -36.19
CA LYS A 517 0.23 17.46 -35.30
C LYS A 517 -0.21 16.38 -34.29
N ALA A 518 0.60 15.35 -34.04
CA ALA A 518 0.25 14.32 -33.06
C ALA A 518 0.29 14.88 -31.62
N ALA A 519 -0.67 14.46 -30.78
CA ALA A 519 -0.75 14.83 -29.36
C ALA A 519 0.35 14.19 -28.49
N TYR A 520 1.12 13.27 -29.06
CA TYR A 520 2.24 12.55 -28.44
C TYR A 520 3.46 12.58 -29.37
N GLU A 521 4.66 12.31 -28.84
CA GLU A 521 5.89 12.24 -29.62
C GLU A 521 6.16 10.77 -30.03
N PRO A 522 5.84 10.36 -31.28
CA PRO A 522 6.05 8.98 -31.70
C PRO A 522 7.51 8.64 -31.92
N ILE A 523 7.88 7.38 -31.66
CA ILE A 523 9.19 6.85 -31.96
C ILE A 523 9.20 6.30 -33.39
N TRP A 524 10.04 6.85 -34.24
CA TRP A 524 10.17 6.42 -35.64
C TRP A 524 11.26 5.37 -35.76
N MET A 525 10.95 4.22 -36.36
CA MET A 525 11.93 3.17 -36.59
C MET A 525 11.81 2.57 -37.99
N GLU A 526 12.94 2.44 -38.68
CA GLU A 526 12.97 1.78 -39.98
C GLU A 526 12.69 0.29 -39.83
N THR A 527 11.76 -0.22 -40.64
CA THR A 527 11.28 -1.61 -40.56
C THR A 527 12.42 -2.61 -40.76
N GLN A 528 13.35 -2.35 -41.69
CA GLN A 528 14.50 -3.22 -41.92
C GLN A 528 15.46 -3.25 -40.72
N ALA A 529 15.76 -2.09 -40.14
CA ALA A 529 16.61 -1.99 -38.95
C ALA A 529 15.98 -2.69 -37.74
N TRP A 530 14.66 -2.58 -37.59
CA TRP A 530 13.89 -3.26 -36.55
C TRP A 530 13.84 -4.78 -36.74
N LEU A 531 13.66 -5.29 -37.95
CA LEU A 531 13.65 -6.74 -38.24
C LEU A 531 15.00 -7.41 -37.93
N LEU A 532 16.10 -6.69 -38.11
CA LEU A 532 17.45 -7.17 -37.80
C LEU A 532 17.72 -7.21 -36.28
N ASN A 533 17.14 -6.29 -35.51
CA ASN A 533 17.47 -6.08 -34.09
C ASN A 533 16.27 -6.12 -33.14
N THR A 534 15.20 -6.85 -33.48
CA THR A 534 13.89 -6.78 -32.80
C THR A 534 13.98 -6.93 -31.28
N LYS A 535 14.72 -7.93 -30.80
CA LYS A 535 14.91 -8.18 -29.35
C LYS A 535 15.58 -7.00 -28.64
N LEU A 536 16.65 -6.47 -29.23
CA LEU A 536 17.38 -5.34 -28.65
C LEU A 536 16.56 -4.05 -28.72
N ALA A 537 15.78 -3.86 -29.78
CA ALA A 537 14.88 -2.73 -29.92
C ALA A 537 13.79 -2.75 -28.82
N ILE A 538 13.12 -3.89 -28.63
CA ILE A 538 12.09 -4.04 -27.59
C ILE A 538 12.69 -3.86 -26.18
N ASP A 539 13.85 -4.46 -25.88
CA ASP A 539 14.54 -4.26 -24.58
C ASP A 539 14.82 -2.77 -24.32
N ARG A 540 15.34 -2.04 -25.32
CA ARG A 540 15.60 -0.60 -25.19
C ARG A 540 14.32 0.20 -25.01
N LEU A 541 13.26 -0.13 -25.75
CA LEU A 541 11.98 0.57 -25.70
C LEU A 541 11.25 0.34 -24.38
N LEU A 542 11.37 -0.83 -23.76
CA LEU A 542 10.76 -1.08 -22.44
C LEU A 542 11.58 -0.46 -21.31
N TYR A 543 12.91 -0.51 -21.40
CA TYR A 543 13.77 -0.32 -20.24
C TYR A 543 14.69 0.90 -20.26
N ASN A 544 14.84 1.65 -21.35
CA ASN A 544 15.66 2.88 -21.32
C ASN A 544 14.85 4.13 -20.93
N SER A 545 15.38 4.93 -20.00
CA SER A 545 14.79 6.19 -19.55
C SER A 545 14.89 7.33 -20.56
N ASN A 546 15.86 7.32 -21.49
CA ASN A 546 16.23 8.47 -22.33
C ASN A 546 15.26 8.79 -23.49
N TYR A 547 14.05 8.24 -23.47
CA TYR A 547 12.93 8.71 -24.29
C TYR A 547 11.92 9.33 -23.32
N VAL A 548 12.21 10.54 -22.86
CA VAL A 548 11.25 11.37 -22.10
C VAL A 548 10.61 12.32 -23.11
N SER A 549 9.30 12.20 -23.25
CA SER A 549 8.45 13.18 -23.90
C SER A 549 8.56 14.51 -23.15
N THR A 550 8.92 15.56 -23.88
CA THR A 550 8.87 16.92 -23.33
C THR A 550 7.39 17.30 -23.20
N PRO A 551 6.92 17.89 -22.08
CA PRO A 551 5.54 18.38 -22.00
C PRO A 551 5.32 19.39 -23.13
N THR A 552 4.33 19.14 -23.97
CA THR A 552 3.93 20.09 -25.00
C THR A 552 3.46 21.35 -24.30
N LEU A 553 4.16 22.47 -24.52
CA LEU A 553 3.74 23.77 -24.04
C LEU A 553 2.34 24.06 -24.60
N LEU A 554 1.37 24.17 -23.69
CA LEU A 554 0.01 24.59 -23.99
C LEU A 554 0.03 25.90 -24.79
N VAL A 555 -0.50 25.86 -26.01
CA VAL A 555 -0.81 27.06 -26.77
C VAL A 555 -2.09 27.65 -26.16
N PRO A 556 -2.11 28.94 -25.76
CA PRO A 556 -3.34 29.58 -25.30
C PRO A 556 -4.41 29.51 -26.40
N LEU A 557 -5.63 29.08 -26.06
CA LEU A 557 -6.78 29.13 -26.95
C LEU A 557 -6.99 30.59 -27.42
N ASP A 558 -7.14 30.79 -28.72
CA ASP A 558 -7.38 32.10 -29.34
C ASP A 558 -8.62 32.76 -28.69
N ALA A 559 -8.43 33.96 -28.14
CA ALA A 559 -9.40 34.72 -27.34
C ALA A 559 -10.62 35.27 -28.13
N SER A 560 -10.96 34.69 -29.29
CA SER A 560 -12.00 35.22 -30.18
C SER A 560 -13.38 34.57 -30.03
N ASN A 561 -13.51 33.45 -29.30
CA ASN A 561 -14.80 32.86 -28.93
C ASN A 561 -14.77 32.45 -27.45
N LYS A 562 -15.43 33.24 -26.58
CA LYS A 562 -15.66 32.83 -25.19
C LYS A 562 -16.59 31.62 -25.17
N ARG A 563 -16.08 30.48 -24.73
CA ARG A 563 -16.85 29.23 -24.56
C ARG A 563 -17.39 29.12 -23.15
N THR A 564 -18.59 28.58 -23.01
CA THR A 564 -19.28 28.41 -21.73
C THR A 564 -19.24 26.96 -21.26
N ILE A 565 -18.64 26.71 -20.10
CA ILE A 565 -18.51 25.38 -19.49
C ILE A 565 -19.43 25.28 -18.29
N MET A 566 -20.25 24.23 -18.22
CA MET A 566 -21.06 23.94 -17.03
C MET A 566 -20.32 22.95 -16.12
N VAL A 567 -20.11 23.31 -14.85
CA VAL A 567 -19.52 22.44 -13.82
C VAL A 567 -20.63 21.98 -12.87
N VAL A 568 -20.84 20.65 -12.82
CA VAL A 568 -21.88 20.01 -12.02
C VAL A 568 -21.21 19.09 -10.99
N ASP A 569 -21.27 19.45 -9.72
CA ASP A 569 -20.60 18.73 -8.62
C ASP A 569 -21.31 19.09 -7.31
N ASP A 570 -21.63 18.12 -6.45
CA ASP A 570 -22.39 18.37 -5.21
C ASP A 570 -21.53 19.01 -4.12
N ASN A 571 -20.20 18.82 -4.21
CA ASN A 571 -19.25 19.42 -3.29
C ASN A 571 -19.01 20.89 -3.65
N GLU A 572 -19.63 21.80 -2.89
CA GLU A 572 -19.54 23.25 -3.07
C GLU A 572 -18.08 23.75 -3.19
N SER A 573 -17.16 23.19 -2.40
CA SER A 573 -15.77 23.63 -2.38
C SER A 573 -15.03 23.24 -3.65
N LEU A 574 -15.21 21.99 -4.10
CA LEU A 574 -14.61 21.48 -5.33
C LEU A 574 -15.20 22.17 -6.55
N ARG A 575 -16.54 22.32 -6.61
CA ARG A 575 -17.26 23.03 -7.67
C ARG A 575 -16.74 24.46 -7.85
N LYS A 576 -16.62 25.22 -6.76
CA LYS A 576 -16.11 26.60 -6.78
C LYS A 576 -14.64 26.67 -7.21
N PHE A 577 -13.81 25.74 -6.74
CA PHE A 577 -12.40 25.70 -7.11
C PHE A 577 -12.22 25.40 -8.61
N THR A 578 -12.92 24.41 -9.13
CA THR A 578 -12.89 24.05 -10.55
C THR A 578 -13.41 25.21 -11.42
N ALA A 579 -14.50 25.86 -11.00
CA ALA A 579 -15.01 27.04 -11.71
C ALA A 579 -13.99 28.18 -11.75
N LEU A 580 -13.36 28.51 -10.62
CA LEU A 580 -12.32 29.53 -10.56
C LEU A 580 -11.12 29.20 -11.46
N LEU A 581 -10.73 27.93 -11.55
CA LEU A 581 -9.63 27.50 -12.43
C LEU A 581 -9.96 27.74 -13.91
N LEU A 582 -11.18 27.41 -14.33
CA LEU A 582 -11.66 27.58 -15.71
C LEU A 582 -11.88 29.05 -16.06
N GLU A 583 -12.47 29.84 -15.15
CA GLU A 583 -12.62 31.30 -15.30
C GLU A 583 -11.26 31.98 -15.48
N LYS A 584 -10.23 31.55 -14.73
CA LYS A 584 -8.85 32.05 -14.88
C LYS A 584 -8.22 31.71 -16.23
N GLN A 585 -8.71 30.70 -16.95
CA GLN A 585 -8.29 30.40 -18.33
C GLN A 585 -9.12 31.15 -19.38
N GLY A 586 -10.10 31.95 -18.97
CA GLY A 586 -10.91 32.77 -19.86
C GLY A 586 -12.25 32.16 -20.29
N PHE A 587 -12.65 31.01 -19.74
CA PHE A 587 -13.96 30.41 -19.98
C PHE A 587 -15.05 31.11 -19.16
N GLU A 588 -16.27 31.13 -19.68
CA GLU A 588 -17.45 31.44 -18.87
C GLU A 588 -17.91 30.16 -18.18
N VAL A 589 -18.17 30.21 -16.87
CA VAL A 589 -18.48 28.99 -16.10
C VAL A 589 -19.85 29.10 -15.44
N VAL A 590 -20.68 28.09 -15.69
CA VAL A 590 -21.99 27.92 -15.05
C VAL A 590 -21.90 26.80 -14.03
N GLN A 591 -22.24 27.06 -12.77
CA GLN A 591 -22.13 26.08 -11.69
C GLN A 591 -23.51 25.52 -11.34
N ARG A 592 -23.62 24.19 -11.15
CA ARG A 592 -24.83 23.49 -10.67
C ARG A 592 -24.47 22.39 -9.66
N GLU A 593 -25.41 22.05 -8.79
CA GLU A 593 -25.15 21.14 -7.66
C GLU A 593 -25.54 19.68 -7.92
N ASP A 594 -26.41 19.45 -8.91
CA ASP A 594 -26.95 18.13 -9.21
C ASP A 594 -27.37 18.02 -10.69
N GLY A 595 -27.64 16.79 -11.13
CA GLY A 595 -28.02 16.49 -12.51
C GLY A 595 -29.37 17.08 -12.95
N GLN A 596 -30.29 17.35 -12.02
CA GLN A 596 -31.60 17.95 -12.36
C GLN A 596 -31.42 19.43 -12.69
N GLN A 597 -30.68 20.16 -11.86
CA GLN A 597 -30.38 21.58 -12.13
C GLN A 597 -29.58 21.75 -13.43
N ALA A 598 -28.70 20.79 -13.75
CA ALA A 598 -27.97 20.76 -15.01
C ALA A 598 -28.93 20.65 -16.20
N LEU A 599 -29.91 19.73 -16.15
CA LEU A 599 -30.95 19.60 -17.19
C LEU A 599 -31.79 20.86 -17.34
N ASP A 600 -32.25 21.45 -16.22
CA ASP A 600 -33.08 22.66 -16.23
C ASP A 600 -32.34 23.84 -16.87
N THR A 601 -31.02 23.89 -16.72
CA THR A 601 -30.16 24.93 -17.29
C THR A 601 -29.95 24.76 -18.78
N LEU A 602 -29.79 23.52 -19.25
CA LEU A 602 -29.65 23.23 -20.67
C LEU A 602 -30.90 23.61 -21.49
N GLU A 603 -32.06 23.78 -20.84
CA GLU A 603 -33.25 24.31 -21.51
C GLU A 603 -33.19 25.83 -21.76
N GLN A 604 -32.38 26.56 -20.98
CA GLN A 604 -32.40 28.02 -20.91
C GLN A 604 -31.11 28.68 -21.43
N GLU A 605 -29.97 27.99 -21.29
CA GLU A 605 -28.64 28.51 -21.56
C GLU A 605 -27.91 27.64 -22.60
N ASN A 606 -27.09 28.28 -23.45
CA ASN A 606 -26.21 27.58 -24.38
C ASN A 606 -24.92 27.20 -23.67
N ILE A 607 -24.65 25.90 -23.56
CA ILE A 607 -23.44 25.37 -22.94
C ILE A 607 -22.60 24.66 -24.01
N ASP A 608 -21.29 24.92 -24.04
CA ASP A 608 -20.38 24.29 -24.99
C ASP A 608 -19.82 22.96 -24.47
N LEU A 609 -19.69 22.79 -23.14
CA LEU A 609 -19.16 21.59 -22.49
C LEU A 609 -19.70 21.42 -21.07
N ILE A 610 -19.95 20.18 -20.66
CA ILE A 610 -20.38 19.85 -19.29
C ILE A 610 -19.30 19.02 -18.60
N LEU A 611 -18.79 19.49 -17.47
CA LEU A 611 -17.99 18.70 -16.54
C LEU A 611 -18.91 18.23 -15.40
N MET A 612 -19.14 16.93 -15.28
CA MET A 612 -20.18 16.38 -14.42
C MET A 612 -19.66 15.28 -13.49
N ASP A 613 -19.89 15.45 -12.19
CA ASP A 613 -19.67 14.39 -11.22
C ASP A 613 -20.63 13.21 -11.46
N ILE A 614 -20.19 12.01 -11.12
CA ILE A 614 -21.00 10.80 -11.21
C ILE A 614 -21.88 10.67 -9.99
N GLU A 615 -21.32 10.83 -8.79
CA GLU A 615 -22.03 10.55 -7.54
C GLU A 615 -22.59 11.85 -6.96
N MET A 616 -23.85 12.14 -7.25
CA MET A 616 -24.53 13.34 -6.77
C MET A 616 -25.92 13.00 -6.22
N PRO A 617 -26.43 13.73 -5.21
CA PRO A 617 -27.79 13.58 -4.71
C PRO A 617 -28.82 14.02 -5.75
N ILE A 618 -30.09 13.63 -5.55
CA ILE A 618 -31.25 13.93 -6.42
C ILE A 618 -31.18 13.25 -7.79
N MET A 619 -30.16 13.56 -8.59
CA MET A 619 -29.90 12.93 -9.88
C MET A 619 -28.39 12.79 -10.07
N ASP A 620 -27.97 11.53 -10.21
CA ASP A 620 -26.58 11.17 -10.49
C ASP A 620 -26.16 11.55 -11.93
N GLY A 621 -24.86 11.65 -12.17
CA GLY A 621 -24.33 12.08 -13.47
C GLY A 621 -24.64 11.11 -14.62
N VAL A 622 -24.77 9.82 -14.32
CA VAL A 622 -25.06 8.76 -15.29
C VAL A 622 -26.48 8.90 -15.82
N GLU A 623 -27.46 9.07 -14.92
CA GLU A 623 -28.86 9.30 -15.24
C GLU A 623 -29.05 10.66 -15.94
N ALA A 624 -28.39 11.72 -15.46
CA ALA A 624 -28.40 13.02 -16.11
C ALA A 624 -27.91 12.94 -17.56
N SER A 625 -26.79 12.24 -17.78
CA SER A 625 -26.21 12.03 -19.12
C SER A 625 -27.15 11.26 -20.05
N LYS A 626 -27.78 10.19 -19.56
CA LYS A 626 -28.78 9.42 -20.32
C LYS A 626 -29.96 10.29 -20.73
N ARG A 627 -30.45 11.15 -19.84
CA ARG A 627 -31.54 12.10 -20.13
C ARG A 627 -31.12 13.17 -21.13
N ILE A 628 -29.91 13.71 -21.00
CA ILE A 628 -29.36 14.67 -21.97
C ILE A 628 -29.33 14.05 -23.37
N ARG A 629 -28.80 12.82 -23.50
CA ARG A 629 -28.69 12.12 -24.79
C ARG A 629 -30.03 11.70 -25.38
N SER A 630 -31.00 11.28 -24.54
CA SER A 630 -32.33 10.86 -24.98
C SER A 630 -33.32 12.01 -25.19
N SER A 631 -32.96 13.24 -24.84
CA SER A 631 -33.84 14.41 -24.90
C SER A 631 -34.29 14.80 -26.33
N GLY A 632 -33.51 14.45 -27.36
CA GLY A 632 -33.76 14.87 -28.75
C GLY A 632 -33.64 16.38 -28.98
N LYS A 633 -33.11 17.13 -28.01
CA LYS A 633 -32.95 18.60 -28.05
C LYS A 633 -31.56 19.00 -28.56
N HIS A 634 -31.37 20.31 -28.80
CA HIS A 634 -30.11 20.86 -29.33
C HIS A 634 -28.89 20.56 -28.45
N TYR A 635 -29.09 20.43 -27.13
CA TYR A 635 -28.04 20.10 -26.18
C TYR A 635 -27.68 18.61 -26.10
N ALA A 636 -28.40 17.74 -26.81
CA ALA A 636 -28.15 16.30 -26.79
C ALA A 636 -26.75 15.93 -27.31
N SER A 637 -26.11 16.79 -28.11
CA SER A 637 -24.76 16.58 -28.64
C SER A 637 -23.64 17.25 -27.84
N ILE A 638 -23.95 17.98 -26.76
CA ILE A 638 -22.92 18.68 -25.98
C ILE A 638 -21.94 17.65 -25.37
N PRO A 639 -20.62 17.87 -25.47
CA PRO A 639 -19.63 17.03 -24.79
C PRO A 639 -19.85 16.98 -23.28
N ILE A 640 -19.90 15.77 -22.72
CA ILE A 640 -20.01 15.56 -21.27
C ILE A 640 -18.75 14.84 -20.80
N ILE A 641 -17.94 15.50 -19.98
CA ILE A 641 -16.76 14.91 -19.33
C ILE A 641 -17.15 14.52 -17.90
N ALA A 642 -17.09 13.24 -17.59
CA ALA A 642 -17.31 12.73 -16.24
C ALA A 642 -16.17 13.18 -15.30
N HIS A 643 -16.45 13.47 -14.04
CA HIS A 643 -15.46 13.85 -13.05
C HIS A 643 -15.62 12.97 -11.80
N THR A 644 -14.88 11.85 -11.71
CA THR A 644 -15.13 10.75 -10.76
C THR A 644 -13.99 10.53 -9.79
N GLY A 645 -14.26 10.10 -8.56
CA GLY A 645 -13.22 9.63 -7.62
C GLY A 645 -12.84 8.16 -7.76
N ASP A 646 -13.60 7.39 -8.55
CA ASP A 646 -13.41 5.95 -8.74
C ASP A 646 -12.90 5.63 -10.15
N SER A 647 -11.77 4.91 -10.22
CA SER A 647 -11.12 4.42 -11.45
C SER A 647 -11.43 2.96 -11.76
N SER A 648 -12.35 2.32 -11.03
CA SER A 648 -12.69 0.92 -11.26
C SER A 648 -13.33 0.68 -12.63
N GLN A 649 -13.05 -0.49 -13.22
CA GLN A 649 -13.61 -0.89 -14.52
C GLN A 649 -15.14 -0.81 -14.55
N VAL A 650 -15.80 -1.14 -13.43
CA VAL A 650 -17.26 -1.08 -13.29
C VAL A 650 -17.79 0.35 -13.46
N THR A 651 -17.06 1.33 -12.94
CA THR A 651 -17.44 2.74 -13.04
C THR A 651 -17.16 3.30 -14.43
N LEU A 652 -16.05 2.91 -15.06
CA LEU A 652 -15.74 3.28 -16.45
C LEU A 652 -16.76 2.71 -17.45
N ASP A 653 -17.21 1.46 -17.25
CA ASP A 653 -18.25 0.85 -18.09
C ASP A 653 -19.60 1.59 -17.98
N LYS A 654 -19.94 2.09 -16.78
CA LYS A 654 -21.13 2.92 -16.55
C LYS A 654 -21.04 4.27 -17.27
N ILE A 655 -19.87 4.92 -17.26
CA ILE A 655 -19.61 6.18 -18.01
C ILE A 655 -19.78 5.93 -19.50
N GLY A 656 -19.16 4.87 -20.03
CA GLY A 656 -19.24 4.56 -21.46
C GLY A 656 -20.65 4.22 -21.95
N THR A 657 -21.51 3.67 -21.09
CA THR A 657 -22.90 3.33 -21.43
C THR A 657 -23.90 4.45 -21.16
N SER A 658 -23.52 5.50 -20.44
CA SER A 658 -24.39 6.66 -20.14
C SER A 658 -24.44 7.70 -21.27
N GLY A 659 -23.51 7.60 -22.23
CA GLY A 659 -23.36 8.56 -23.33
C GLY A 659 -22.48 9.76 -22.98
N MET A 660 -21.73 9.70 -21.88
CA MET A 660 -20.64 10.64 -21.60
C MET A 660 -19.55 10.53 -22.67
N SER A 661 -18.93 11.67 -22.96
CA SER A 661 -17.93 11.83 -24.01
C SER A 661 -16.52 11.47 -23.54
N ASP A 662 -16.20 11.75 -22.27
CA ASP A 662 -14.90 11.46 -21.67
C ASP A 662 -15.01 11.40 -20.12
N PHE A 663 -13.91 11.16 -19.40
CA PHE A 663 -13.84 11.17 -17.93
C PHE A 663 -12.52 11.71 -17.37
N ILE A 664 -12.54 12.21 -16.13
CA ILE A 664 -11.39 12.69 -15.36
C ILE A 664 -11.48 12.07 -13.97
N VAL A 665 -10.39 11.44 -13.52
CA VAL A 665 -10.30 10.84 -12.18
C VAL A 665 -9.76 11.87 -11.18
N LYS A 666 -10.49 12.08 -10.08
CA LYS A 666 -10.14 12.94 -8.94
C LYS A 666 -9.11 12.22 -8.05
N PRO A 667 -8.07 12.90 -7.54
CA PRO A 667 -7.67 14.28 -7.84
C PRO A 667 -6.90 14.35 -9.17
N ALA A 668 -7.36 15.21 -10.09
CA ALA A 668 -6.63 15.50 -11.32
C ALA A 668 -5.79 16.77 -11.13
N ASP A 669 -4.56 16.75 -11.64
CA ASP A 669 -3.75 17.97 -11.76
C ASP A 669 -4.41 18.94 -12.76
N LYS A 670 -4.20 20.24 -12.54
CA LYS A 670 -4.71 21.36 -13.34
C LYS A 670 -4.40 21.19 -14.82
N ASN A 671 -3.19 20.75 -15.17
CA ASN A 671 -2.79 20.55 -16.56
C ASN A 671 -3.63 19.47 -17.23
N ARG A 672 -3.83 18.34 -16.54
CA ARG A 672 -4.66 17.22 -17.03
C ARG A 672 -6.12 17.63 -17.24
N LEU A 673 -6.67 18.46 -16.35
CA LEU A 673 -8.02 19.02 -16.52
C LEU A 673 -8.13 19.88 -17.77
N PHE A 674 -7.13 20.72 -18.05
CA PHE A 674 -7.14 21.60 -19.21
C PHE A 674 -6.89 20.85 -20.52
N ASP A 675 -5.97 19.89 -20.55
CA ASP A 675 -5.71 19.05 -21.73
C ASP A 675 -6.98 18.30 -22.16
N LYS A 676 -7.72 17.76 -21.19
CA LYS A 676 -9.01 17.09 -21.41
C LYS A 676 -10.03 18.02 -22.05
N ILE A 677 -10.18 19.23 -21.51
CA ILE A 677 -11.17 20.20 -21.98
C ILE A 677 -10.80 20.71 -23.39
N ALA A 678 -9.53 21.02 -23.65
CA ALA A 678 -9.06 21.53 -24.94
C ALA A 678 -9.27 20.56 -26.12
N ASN A 679 -9.48 19.27 -25.86
CA ASN A 679 -9.81 18.30 -26.92
C ASN A 679 -11.26 18.39 -27.41
N TRP A 680 -12.15 19.05 -26.66
CA TRP A 680 -13.59 19.09 -26.95
C TRP A 680 -14.12 20.49 -27.31
N ILE A 681 -13.39 21.55 -26.97
CA ILE A 681 -13.75 22.95 -27.24
C ILE A 681 -12.58 23.72 -27.85
#